data_AF-A0A2A6CZ58-F1
#
_entry.id   AF-A0A2A6CZ58-F1
#
_cell.length_a   1.000
_cell.length_b   1.000
_cell.length_c   1.000
_cell.angle_alpha   90.00
_cell.angle_beta   90.00
_cell.angle_gamma   90.00
#
_symmetry.space_group_name_H-M   'P 1'
#
loop_
_entity.id
_entity.type
_entity.pdbx_description
1 polymer ?
#
loop_
_entity_poly.entity_id
_entity_poly.type
_entity_poly.pdbx_seq_one_letter_code
_entity_poly.pdbx_strand_id
1 'polypeptide(L)'
;MNLSSEIHSLECRSISYMSTLAGTGSWFSRIYRPPLVAQFLKDVSLTAHSGEVHGVIGVAGSGKSTLLDVVSLRAVGDIGGTVLLDKHLLTASRFSKLCVYVSFRTRYPGKMTVRSLLFYHARLSIGNATTTVEDIERMVDQSLENFDLLGYSDEWMETLSESARRRTILALQLISDPLLVIMDDILRCLDPLPSFQLMSCLSAWAKRKNRIVLVSMRTPRSDIYQLLNRLTILYYGEIFYSGYTKKLPAYFKHAGFTCPSNENPAVYYLSLATVDRETSDRYEETQEQAAKLVEHFKVHSVTPREGEMTKDSILPMMPIGSSVALCYLERPANLSKLKTLIRRTLTHSLSNWPLLVTRFFLLPFIIFTLLSVIAFTTEAGSPSLPFSVAGSIHLAICIIASSSVLLGFAAFHPLRTLLYIESTEGVYVGALPVTAYLIVHVPIEILSVALTALLWLAGPSSILWLLPSVDMIRIALSSLPLLIATAVFSHAIIVLLLSFIRSSLIAISFSLALISAGIVHAGGFIRYISHPSSLLLSIPSRLNIFSYISHGLTTLLVPFLASVSMMRNCTRNERQEVDISKWKNFCRWPNATSYLAEIYPDDSPHEFSRSSFPLTDTLFAFLIVFFIFSLIIILYAVPKPRNLSDKFKYRKSAGLENSINMHFSLVLFCAAAAVVAIAAPTGEEKDHAWISKISAEGKKAIKEVVLNEKQDPIEKWIAIEKIISSEGDDVKKAYEEAHERLKAKFEEKVKDPFNNPIKKFREISSKLSPAAKTATEEVVAVVKSAGSPLTKAPKIKEILGKQTPEVKKELEAVKNELFPNADKIKNLILAKLGGN
;
A
#
# COMPACT_ATOMS: atom_id res chain seq x y z
N MET A 1 14.64 -5.70 -52.24
CA MET A 1 13.62 -6.76 -52.21
C MET A 1 12.35 -6.15 -51.62
N ASN A 2 11.33 -5.96 -52.45
CA ASN A 2 10.09 -5.27 -52.11
C ASN A 2 9.24 -6.14 -51.16
N LEU A 3 9.30 -5.82 -49.87
CA LEU A 3 8.32 -6.26 -48.89
C LEU A 3 7.06 -5.40 -49.09
N SER A 4 5.98 -5.98 -49.60
CA SER A 4 4.64 -5.45 -49.35
C SER A 4 4.36 -5.64 -47.86
N SER A 5 4.88 -4.74 -47.03
CA SER A 5 4.66 -4.75 -45.59
C SER A 5 3.18 -4.51 -45.33
N GLU A 6 2.48 -5.53 -44.82
CA GLU A 6 1.11 -5.39 -44.36
C GLU A 6 1.00 -4.19 -43.40
N ILE A 7 0.12 -3.24 -43.72
CA ILE A 7 -0.09 -2.04 -42.91
C ILE A 7 -1.12 -2.40 -41.84
N HIS A 8 -0.66 -2.66 -40.62
CA HIS A 8 -1.56 -2.78 -39.47
C HIS A 8 -2.21 -1.43 -39.17
N SER A 9 -3.48 -1.45 -38.77
CA SER A 9 -4.26 -0.25 -38.49
C SER A 9 -5.10 -0.40 -37.21
N LEU A 10 -5.05 0.64 -36.38
CA LEU A 10 -5.95 0.81 -35.23
C LEU A 10 -6.98 1.87 -35.61
N GLU A 11 -8.26 1.51 -35.56
CA GLU A 11 -9.38 2.43 -35.80
C GLU A 11 -10.26 2.53 -34.56
N CYS A 12 -10.46 3.75 -34.08
CA CYS A 12 -11.38 4.08 -33.02
C CYS A 12 -12.56 4.83 -33.64
N ARG A 13 -13.77 4.31 -33.48
CA ARG A 13 -14.99 4.88 -34.08
C ARG A 13 -15.96 5.30 -32.99
N SER A 14 -16.25 6.60 -32.95
CA SER A 14 -17.25 7.24 -32.09
C SER A 14 -17.17 6.84 -30.62
N ILE A 15 -15.96 6.88 -30.06
CA ILE A 15 -15.74 6.51 -28.66
C ILE A 15 -16.39 7.54 -27.74
N SER A 16 -17.29 7.07 -26.89
CA SER A 16 -17.85 7.84 -25.79
C SER A 16 -17.64 7.09 -24.48
N TYR A 17 -17.44 7.82 -23.39
CA TYR A 17 -17.22 7.20 -22.08
C TYR A 17 -17.86 7.99 -20.97
N MET A 18 -18.70 7.31 -20.21
CA MET A 18 -19.37 7.83 -19.02
C MET A 18 -19.00 6.97 -17.82
N SER A 19 -18.64 7.63 -16.72
CA SER A 19 -18.31 6.92 -15.48
C SER A 19 -18.85 7.66 -14.28
N THR A 20 -19.18 6.89 -13.25
CA THR A 20 -19.60 7.43 -11.96
C THR A 20 -18.40 8.10 -11.29
N LEU A 21 -18.53 9.38 -10.94
CA LEU A 21 -17.58 10.06 -10.08
C LEU A 21 -17.59 9.35 -8.73
N ALA A 22 -16.47 8.71 -8.38
CA ALA A 22 -16.31 8.07 -7.09
C ALA A 22 -16.45 9.14 -5.99
N GLY A 23 -17.64 9.20 -5.38
CA GLY A 23 -17.95 10.19 -4.35
C GLY A 23 -16.87 10.16 -3.27
N THR A 24 -16.31 11.32 -2.97
CA THR A 24 -15.32 11.59 -1.92
C THR A 24 -15.90 11.52 -0.51
N GLY A 25 -17.15 11.07 -0.36
CA GLY A 25 -17.82 10.92 0.93
C GLY A 25 -17.61 9.56 1.58
N SER A 26 -17.83 9.51 2.91
CA SER A 26 -17.85 8.28 3.70
C SER A 26 -18.80 7.24 3.10
N TRP A 27 -18.58 5.95 3.36
CA TRP A 27 -19.39 4.86 2.83
C TRP A 27 -20.90 5.01 3.10
N PHE A 28 -21.28 5.62 4.24
CA PHE A 28 -22.67 5.97 4.57
C PHE A 28 -23.29 6.98 3.60
N SER A 29 -22.53 7.97 3.14
CA SER A 29 -23.03 9.00 2.20
C SER A 29 -23.35 8.45 0.80
N ARG A 30 -22.81 7.26 0.47
CA ARG A 30 -23.05 6.58 -0.81
C ARG A 30 -24.38 5.83 -0.84
N ILE A 31 -25.02 5.62 0.31
CA ILE A 31 -26.32 4.94 0.40
C ILE A 31 -27.45 5.89 -0.03
N TYR A 32 -27.32 7.19 0.23
CA TYR A 32 -28.43 8.16 0.08
C TYR A 32 -28.28 9.13 -1.09
N ARG A 33 -27.14 9.15 -1.79
CA ARG A 33 -26.95 10.00 -2.97
C ARG A 33 -26.80 9.15 -4.22
N PRO A 34 -27.59 9.39 -5.29
CA PRO A 34 -27.36 8.73 -6.56
C PRO A 34 -25.94 9.05 -7.04
N PRO A 35 -25.24 8.07 -7.65
CA PRO A 35 -23.89 8.30 -8.13
C PRO A 35 -23.91 9.37 -9.21
N LEU A 36 -23.15 10.46 -9.00
CA LEU A 36 -22.94 11.48 -10.04
C LEU A 36 -22.24 10.83 -11.23
N VAL A 37 -22.90 10.79 -12.39
CA VAL A 37 -22.33 10.30 -13.64
C VAL A 37 -21.76 11.48 -14.41
N ALA A 38 -20.52 11.38 -14.86
CA ALA A 38 -19.91 12.38 -15.72
C ALA A 38 -19.48 11.74 -17.05
N GLN A 39 -19.69 12.48 -18.14
CA GLN A 39 -19.18 12.11 -19.46
C GLN A 39 -17.76 12.65 -19.63
N PHE A 40 -16.80 11.76 -19.87
CA PHE A 40 -15.38 12.10 -19.98
C PHE A 40 -14.86 12.09 -21.42
N LEU A 41 -15.52 11.36 -22.33
CA LEU A 41 -15.22 11.34 -23.76
C LEU A 41 -16.53 11.47 -24.55
N LYS A 42 -16.51 12.24 -25.62
CA LYS A 42 -17.66 12.55 -26.48
C LYS A 42 -17.26 12.34 -27.95
N ASP A 43 -17.78 11.27 -28.56
CA ASP A 43 -17.64 10.96 -29.99
C ASP A 43 -16.21 11.12 -30.54
N VAL A 44 -15.26 10.43 -29.90
CA VAL A 44 -13.84 10.50 -30.26
C VAL A 44 -13.52 9.44 -31.31
N SER A 45 -13.16 9.87 -32.52
CA SER A 45 -12.71 9.01 -33.61
C SER A 45 -11.25 9.27 -34.01
N LEU A 46 -10.40 8.23 -34.02
CA LEU A 46 -9.00 8.34 -34.44
C LEU A 46 -8.54 7.10 -35.19
N THR A 47 -7.54 7.26 -36.05
CA THR A 47 -6.86 6.14 -36.71
C THR A 47 -5.35 6.24 -36.52
N ALA A 48 -4.68 5.11 -36.30
CA ALA A 48 -3.23 5.01 -36.20
C ALA A 48 -2.73 3.84 -37.06
N HIS A 49 -1.55 3.99 -37.66
CA HIS A 49 -1.00 3.00 -38.58
C HIS A 49 0.33 2.43 -38.08
N SER A 50 0.67 1.28 -38.63
CA SER A 50 1.94 0.62 -38.41
C SER A 50 3.13 1.42 -38.94
N GLY A 51 4.25 1.39 -38.22
CA GLY A 51 5.46 2.14 -38.58
C GLY A 51 5.42 3.63 -38.21
N GLU A 52 4.30 4.09 -37.63
CA GLU A 52 4.07 5.49 -37.27
C GLU A 52 3.99 5.67 -35.74
N VAL A 53 4.45 6.83 -35.26
CA VAL A 53 4.20 7.28 -33.89
C VAL A 53 3.05 8.29 -33.90
N HIS A 54 1.97 7.96 -33.21
CA HIS A 54 0.78 8.78 -33.05
C HIS A 54 0.80 9.47 -31.68
N GLY A 55 0.88 10.80 -31.67
CA GLY A 55 0.82 11.61 -30.44
C GLY A 55 -0.60 12.00 -30.06
N VAL A 56 -1.03 11.71 -28.83
CA VAL A 56 -2.27 12.20 -28.24
C VAL A 56 -1.94 13.33 -27.25
N ILE A 57 -2.25 14.56 -27.63
CA ILE A 57 -1.86 15.77 -26.93
C ILE A 57 -3.07 16.45 -26.32
N GLY A 58 -2.87 17.17 -25.22
CA GLY A 58 -3.92 17.94 -24.56
C GLY A 58 -3.50 18.39 -23.17
N VAL A 59 -4.22 19.35 -22.61
CA VAL A 59 -3.98 19.85 -21.25
C VAL A 59 -4.44 18.87 -20.17
N ALA A 60 -4.04 19.11 -18.91
CA ALA A 60 -4.51 18.29 -17.80
C ALA A 60 -6.05 18.31 -17.75
N GLY A 61 -6.69 17.13 -17.65
CA GLY A 61 -8.15 17.02 -17.67
C GLY A 61 -8.78 16.92 -19.07
N SER A 62 -8.01 16.96 -20.15
CA SER A 62 -8.56 16.89 -21.53
C SER A 62 -9.09 15.52 -21.96
N GLY A 63 -8.96 14.48 -21.14
CA GLY A 63 -9.41 13.11 -21.48
C GLY A 63 -8.35 12.18 -22.10
N LYS A 64 -7.07 12.59 -22.22
CA LYS A 64 -5.99 11.74 -22.79
C LYS A 64 -5.87 10.36 -22.15
N SER A 65 -5.58 10.30 -20.85
CA SER A 65 -5.39 9.03 -20.16
C SER A 65 -6.68 8.20 -20.18
N THR A 66 -7.85 8.86 -20.09
CA THR A 66 -9.15 8.22 -20.22
C THR A 66 -9.34 7.58 -21.59
N LEU A 67 -8.97 8.27 -22.69
CA LEU A 67 -9.00 7.72 -24.04
C LEU A 67 -8.08 6.50 -24.15
N LEU A 68 -6.84 6.59 -23.65
CA LEU A 68 -5.92 5.46 -23.67
C LEU A 68 -6.43 4.28 -22.82
N ASP A 69 -7.09 4.55 -21.70
CA ASP A 69 -7.70 3.53 -20.85
C ASP A 69 -8.90 2.87 -21.55
N VAL A 70 -9.69 3.61 -22.33
CA VAL A 70 -10.79 3.04 -23.14
C VAL A 70 -10.24 2.21 -24.30
N VAL A 71 -9.29 2.73 -25.07
CA VAL A 71 -8.64 2.02 -26.20
C VAL A 71 -7.95 0.75 -25.72
N SER A 72 -7.41 0.76 -24.50
CA SER A 72 -6.76 -0.40 -23.90
C SER A 72 -7.71 -1.32 -23.12
N LEU A 73 -9.02 -1.09 -23.20
CA LEU A 73 -10.08 -1.86 -22.53
C LEU A 73 -9.91 -1.95 -21.01
N ARG A 74 -9.29 -0.92 -20.41
CA ARG A 74 -9.05 -0.78 -18.97
C ARG A 74 -10.09 0.10 -18.28
N ALA A 75 -10.80 0.96 -19.01
CA ALA A 75 -11.81 1.85 -18.45
C ALA A 75 -13.01 1.08 -17.85
N VAL A 76 -13.61 1.63 -16.79
CA VAL A 76 -14.75 1.03 -16.06
C VAL A 76 -15.90 2.02 -16.05
N GLY A 77 -16.91 1.73 -16.86
CA GLY A 77 -18.08 2.58 -17.04
C GLY A 77 -18.82 2.19 -18.30
N ASP A 78 -19.76 3.04 -18.69
CA ASP A 78 -20.46 2.89 -19.96
C ASP A 78 -19.56 3.41 -21.08
N ILE A 79 -19.22 2.52 -22.01
CA ILE A 79 -18.33 2.80 -23.14
C ILE A 79 -19.17 2.63 -24.41
N GLY A 80 -19.39 3.73 -25.12
CA GLY A 80 -19.96 3.71 -26.47
C GLY A 80 -18.87 3.74 -27.54
N GLY A 81 -19.24 3.32 -28.76
CA GLY A 81 -18.33 3.24 -29.90
C GLY A 81 -17.61 1.90 -30.01
N THR A 82 -16.68 1.80 -30.97
CA THR A 82 -15.93 0.56 -31.25
C THR A 82 -14.44 0.83 -31.47
N VAL A 83 -13.61 -0.12 -31.01
CA VAL A 83 -12.16 -0.12 -31.24
C VAL A 83 -11.83 -1.33 -32.09
N LEU A 84 -11.29 -1.09 -33.29
CA LEU A 84 -10.94 -2.10 -34.27
C LEU A 84 -9.41 -2.14 -34.43
N LEU A 85 -8.83 -3.33 -34.41
CA LEU A 85 -7.43 -3.59 -34.75
C LEU A 85 -7.41 -4.51 -35.96
N ASP A 86 -6.86 -4.03 -37.06
CA ASP A 86 -6.90 -4.68 -38.39
C ASP A 86 -8.33 -5.06 -38.79
N LYS A 87 -9.25 -4.09 -38.71
CA LYS A 87 -10.69 -4.24 -39.01
C LYS A 87 -11.46 -5.19 -38.10
N HIS A 88 -10.84 -5.77 -37.08
CA HIS A 88 -11.51 -6.66 -36.13
C HIS A 88 -11.70 -6.01 -34.77
N LEU A 89 -12.81 -6.31 -34.10
CA LEU A 89 -13.10 -5.79 -32.76
C LEU A 89 -11.99 -6.20 -31.76
N LEU A 90 -11.45 -5.20 -31.06
CA LEU A 90 -10.46 -5.40 -30.03
C LEU A 90 -11.17 -5.91 -28.77
N THR A 91 -10.96 -7.18 -28.45
CA THR A 91 -11.43 -7.81 -27.21
C THR A 91 -10.32 -7.87 -26.17
N ALA A 92 -10.65 -8.06 -24.88
CA ALA A 92 -9.65 -8.17 -23.82
C ALA A 92 -8.63 -9.30 -24.06
N SER A 93 -9.07 -10.42 -24.66
CA SER A 93 -8.20 -11.53 -25.03
C SER A 93 -7.20 -11.12 -26.12
N ARG A 94 -7.68 -10.47 -27.19
CA ARG A 94 -6.81 -9.95 -28.26
C ARG A 94 -5.86 -8.88 -27.75
N PHE A 95 -6.34 -7.94 -26.94
CA PHE A 95 -5.51 -6.91 -26.32
C PHE A 95 -4.37 -7.53 -25.54
N SER A 96 -4.67 -8.49 -24.65
CA SER A 96 -3.63 -9.12 -23.83
C SER A 96 -2.57 -9.84 -24.65
N LYS A 97 -2.91 -10.35 -25.85
CA LYS A 97 -1.96 -11.07 -26.72
C LYS A 97 -1.14 -10.15 -27.62
N LEU A 98 -1.79 -9.15 -28.22
CA LEU A 98 -1.23 -8.34 -29.31
C LEU A 98 -0.80 -6.94 -28.89
N CYS A 99 -1.25 -6.47 -27.73
CA CYS A 99 -1.11 -5.08 -27.33
C CYS A 99 -0.48 -4.94 -25.95
N VAL A 100 0.21 -3.82 -25.75
CA VAL A 100 0.84 -3.47 -24.48
C VAL A 100 0.50 -2.03 -24.11
N TYR A 101 0.35 -1.80 -22.81
CA TYR A 101 0.11 -0.47 -22.25
C TYR A 101 1.15 -0.17 -21.19
N VAL A 102 1.80 0.97 -21.34
CA VAL A 102 2.88 1.43 -20.46
C VAL A 102 2.46 2.77 -19.88
N SER A 103 2.47 2.93 -18.56
CA SER A 103 2.15 4.21 -17.93
C SER A 103 3.36 4.76 -17.18
N PHE A 104 3.43 6.08 -17.03
CA PHE A 104 4.36 6.73 -16.12
C PHE A 104 4.35 6.12 -14.70
N ARG A 105 3.21 5.59 -14.27
CA ARG A 105 3.03 5.05 -12.92
C ARG A 105 3.52 3.60 -12.75
N THR A 106 3.87 2.91 -13.84
CA THR A 106 4.35 1.53 -13.78
C THR A 106 5.65 1.46 -12.97
N ARG A 107 5.70 0.56 -11.98
CA ARG A 107 6.87 0.33 -11.11
C ARG A 107 7.15 -1.18 -11.06
N TYR A 108 8.42 -1.54 -11.21
CA TYR A 108 8.92 -2.90 -11.09
C TYR A 108 9.71 -3.08 -9.77
N PRO A 109 9.92 -4.32 -9.29
CA PRO A 109 10.73 -4.56 -8.09
C PRO A 109 12.14 -4.00 -8.23
N GLY A 110 12.62 -3.34 -7.16
CA GLY A 110 13.92 -2.65 -7.15
C GLY A 110 15.13 -3.57 -7.05
N LYS A 111 15.00 -4.71 -6.35
CA LYS A 111 16.07 -5.65 -6.01
C LYS A 111 16.29 -6.71 -7.10
N MET A 112 16.25 -6.31 -8.37
CA MET A 112 16.55 -7.17 -9.52
C MET A 112 17.31 -6.36 -10.56
N THR A 113 18.27 -7.00 -11.24
CA THR A 113 19.07 -6.34 -12.27
C THR A 113 18.25 -6.13 -13.54
N VAL A 114 18.63 -5.15 -14.37
CA VAL A 114 17.95 -4.87 -15.64
C VAL A 114 17.95 -6.10 -16.55
N ARG A 115 19.10 -6.76 -16.72
CA ARG A 115 19.26 -7.97 -17.54
C ARG A 115 18.38 -9.12 -17.04
N SER A 116 18.39 -9.39 -15.74
CA SER A 116 17.60 -10.48 -15.17
C SER A 116 16.10 -10.22 -15.25
N LEU A 117 15.66 -8.97 -15.05
CA LEU A 117 14.26 -8.58 -15.24
C LEU A 117 13.79 -8.78 -16.69
N LEU A 118 14.58 -8.32 -17.68
CA LEU A 118 14.30 -8.52 -19.10
C LEU A 118 14.23 -10.01 -19.47
N PHE A 119 15.21 -10.78 -19.02
CA PHE A 119 15.28 -12.21 -19.27
C PHE A 119 14.07 -12.97 -18.73
N TYR A 120 13.70 -12.75 -17.46
CA TYR A 120 12.56 -13.44 -16.87
C TYR A 120 11.23 -13.02 -17.51
N HIS A 121 11.08 -11.75 -17.88
CA HIS A 121 9.87 -11.30 -18.57
C HIS A 121 9.78 -11.89 -19.98
N ALA A 122 10.87 -11.91 -20.74
CA ALA A 122 10.92 -12.56 -22.06
C ALA A 122 10.53 -14.04 -21.98
N ARG A 123 11.06 -14.79 -20.99
CA ARG A 123 10.70 -16.21 -20.75
C ARG A 123 9.25 -16.44 -20.35
N LEU A 124 8.56 -15.43 -19.82
CA LEU A 124 7.15 -15.54 -19.46
C LEU A 124 6.22 -15.12 -20.60
N SER A 125 6.68 -14.19 -21.44
CA SER A 125 5.91 -13.60 -22.52
C SER A 125 6.04 -14.36 -23.84
N ILE A 126 7.19 -14.98 -24.12
CA ILE A 126 7.52 -15.64 -25.41
C ILE A 126 7.38 -17.17 -25.26
N GLY A 127 6.80 -17.81 -26.29
CA GLY A 127 6.52 -19.24 -26.32
C GLY A 127 7.74 -20.14 -26.48
N ASN A 128 7.77 -21.26 -25.75
CA ASN A 128 8.88 -22.23 -25.81
C ASN A 128 8.93 -23.10 -27.09
N ALA A 129 7.90 -23.09 -27.93
CA ALA A 129 7.81 -24.02 -29.06
C ALA A 129 8.89 -23.78 -30.13
N THR A 130 9.41 -22.54 -30.22
CA THR A 130 10.35 -22.13 -31.28
C THR A 130 11.58 -21.39 -30.77
N THR A 131 11.63 -20.96 -29.50
CA THR A 131 12.74 -20.16 -28.96
C THR A 131 13.53 -20.90 -27.91
N THR A 132 14.84 -21.04 -28.14
CA THR A 132 15.78 -21.58 -27.15
C THR A 132 16.09 -20.55 -26.06
N VAL A 133 16.74 -20.98 -24.97
CA VAL A 133 17.20 -20.03 -23.93
C VAL A 133 18.23 -19.05 -24.49
N GLU A 134 19.09 -19.52 -25.39
CA GLU A 134 20.11 -18.71 -26.08
C GLU A 134 19.47 -17.65 -26.98
N ASP A 135 18.37 -17.98 -27.68
CA ASP A 135 17.62 -16.99 -28.45
C ASP A 135 17.06 -15.88 -27.57
N ILE A 136 16.54 -16.23 -26.39
CA ILE A 136 16.02 -15.26 -25.42
C ILE A 136 17.14 -14.37 -24.91
N GLU A 137 18.32 -14.92 -24.61
CA GLU A 137 19.48 -14.12 -24.19
C GLU A 137 19.91 -13.15 -25.29
N ARG A 138 20.00 -13.61 -26.54
CA ARG A 138 20.31 -12.75 -27.70
C ARG A 138 19.27 -11.64 -27.87
N MET A 139 17.99 -11.92 -27.67
CA MET A 139 16.94 -10.90 -27.70
C MET A 139 17.08 -9.87 -26.59
N VAL A 140 17.45 -10.31 -25.38
CA VAL A 140 17.73 -9.42 -24.25
C VAL A 140 18.91 -8.50 -24.59
N ASP A 141 19.99 -9.04 -25.15
CA ASP A 141 21.17 -8.25 -25.56
C ASP A 141 20.82 -7.21 -26.62
N GLN A 142 20.06 -7.60 -27.65
CA GLN A 142 19.56 -6.66 -28.66
C GLN A 142 18.65 -5.60 -28.05
N SER A 143 17.82 -5.95 -27.07
CA SER A 143 16.95 -4.99 -26.40
C SER A 143 17.76 -4.01 -25.54
N LEU A 144 18.83 -4.47 -24.89
CA LEU A 144 19.73 -3.61 -24.11
C LEU A 144 20.46 -2.63 -25.02
N GLU A 145 20.91 -3.07 -26.19
CA GLU A 145 21.56 -2.21 -27.19
C GLU A 145 20.61 -1.17 -27.77
N ASN A 146 19.42 -1.58 -28.24
CA ASN A 146 18.45 -0.70 -28.88
C ASN A 146 17.95 0.46 -27.99
N PHE A 147 17.96 0.25 -26.67
CA PHE A 147 17.52 1.24 -25.68
C PHE A 147 18.67 1.88 -24.90
N ASP A 148 19.92 1.66 -25.31
CA ASP A 148 21.11 2.25 -24.67
C ASP A 148 21.14 1.94 -23.16
N LEU A 149 21.04 0.64 -22.85
CA LEU A 149 20.99 0.07 -21.50
C LEU A 149 22.17 -0.88 -21.21
N LEU A 150 23.12 -1.04 -22.12
CA LEU A 150 24.27 -1.96 -21.94
C LEU A 150 25.06 -1.63 -20.66
N GLY A 151 25.35 -0.35 -20.41
CA GLY A 151 26.04 0.10 -19.20
C GLY A 151 25.23 -0.05 -17.90
N TYR A 152 23.91 -0.23 -18.01
CA TYR A 152 22.99 -0.39 -16.86
C TYR A 152 22.51 -1.84 -16.68
N SER A 153 23.03 -2.77 -17.48
CA SER A 153 22.50 -4.14 -17.58
C SER A 153 22.56 -4.91 -16.26
N ASP A 154 23.64 -4.74 -15.50
CA ASP A 154 23.86 -5.38 -14.20
C ASP A 154 23.46 -4.50 -13.00
N GLU A 155 23.03 -3.26 -13.26
CA GLU A 155 22.54 -2.37 -12.21
C GLU A 155 21.14 -2.77 -11.74
N TRP A 156 20.85 -2.44 -10.47
CA TRP A 156 19.57 -2.76 -9.84
C TRP A 156 18.53 -1.71 -10.22
N MET A 157 17.29 -2.10 -10.46
CA MET A 157 16.21 -1.18 -10.85
C MET A 157 16.00 0.01 -9.89
N GLU A 158 16.34 -0.17 -8.61
CA GLU A 158 16.28 0.89 -7.60
C GLU A 158 17.42 1.93 -7.71
N THR A 159 18.61 1.54 -8.18
CA THR A 159 19.77 2.45 -8.30
C THR A 159 19.73 3.27 -9.58
N LEU A 160 18.97 2.83 -10.58
CA LEU A 160 18.86 3.52 -11.87
C LEU A 160 18.36 4.96 -11.74
N SER A 161 18.93 5.82 -12.59
CA SER A 161 18.37 7.13 -12.91
C SER A 161 16.95 6.99 -13.48
N GLU A 162 16.12 8.03 -13.37
CA GLU A 162 14.74 7.94 -13.86
C GLU A 162 14.69 7.75 -15.39
N SER A 163 15.63 8.33 -16.14
CA SER A 163 15.74 8.12 -17.60
C SER A 163 16.10 6.67 -17.95
N ALA A 164 17.10 6.08 -17.30
CA ALA A 164 17.49 4.68 -17.50
C ALA A 164 16.34 3.75 -17.09
N ARG A 165 15.67 4.01 -15.97
CA ARG A 165 14.49 3.25 -15.53
C ARG A 165 13.37 3.29 -16.56
N ARG A 166 13.10 4.44 -17.19
CA ARG A 166 12.06 4.58 -18.25
C ARG A 166 12.41 3.78 -19.49
N ARG A 167 13.67 3.83 -19.92
CA ARG A 167 14.20 3.01 -21.01
C ARG A 167 14.06 1.52 -20.70
N THR A 168 14.39 1.09 -19.48
CA THR A 168 14.24 -0.30 -19.05
C THR A 168 12.78 -0.76 -19.07
N ILE A 169 11.85 0.04 -18.54
CA ILE A 169 10.42 -0.28 -18.57
C ILE A 169 9.94 -0.42 -20.02
N LEU A 170 10.41 0.47 -20.91
CA LEU A 170 10.05 0.41 -22.31
C LEU A 170 10.62 -0.84 -23.00
N ALA A 171 11.92 -1.10 -22.83
CA ALA A 171 12.60 -2.29 -23.34
C ALA A 171 11.90 -3.59 -22.89
N LEU A 172 11.52 -3.65 -21.61
CA LEU A 172 10.81 -4.78 -21.01
C LEU A 172 9.48 -5.07 -21.69
N GLN A 173 8.73 -4.03 -22.02
CA GLN A 173 7.42 -4.15 -22.64
C GLN A 173 7.52 -4.47 -24.14
N LEU A 174 8.55 -3.94 -24.81
CA LEU A 174 8.77 -4.13 -26.24
C LEU A 174 9.47 -5.45 -26.60
N ILE A 175 10.08 -6.15 -25.64
CA ILE A 175 10.74 -7.45 -25.88
C ILE A 175 9.75 -8.52 -26.38
N SER A 176 8.46 -8.36 -26.08
CA SER A 176 7.37 -9.21 -26.55
C SER A 176 6.95 -8.94 -28.01
N ASP A 177 7.55 -7.94 -28.65
CA ASP A 177 7.22 -7.46 -30.00
C ASP A 177 5.70 -7.25 -30.24
N PRO A 178 5.04 -6.41 -29.41
CA PRO A 178 3.60 -6.20 -29.48
C PRO A 178 3.20 -5.38 -30.72
N LEU A 179 2.07 -5.71 -31.33
CA LEU A 179 1.52 -5.03 -32.52
C LEU A 179 1.13 -3.58 -32.25
N LEU A 180 0.52 -3.33 -31.08
CA LEU A 180 0.09 -2.01 -30.62
C LEU A 180 0.71 -1.70 -29.26
N VAL A 181 1.41 -0.56 -29.19
CA VAL A 181 1.99 -0.05 -27.96
C VAL A 181 1.30 1.25 -27.57
N ILE A 182 0.69 1.28 -26.39
CA ILE A 182 0.04 2.46 -25.84
C ILE A 182 0.89 2.98 -24.68
N MET A 183 1.26 4.25 -24.69
CA MET A 183 2.08 4.88 -23.65
C MET A 183 1.36 6.07 -23.04
N ASP A 184 1.12 6.03 -21.73
CA ASP A 184 0.51 7.11 -20.98
C ASP A 184 1.56 7.96 -20.23
N ASP A 185 1.84 9.14 -20.79
CA ASP A 185 2.67 10.22 -20.24
C ASP A 185 4.08 9.78 -19.79
N ILE A 186 4.69 8.88 -20.55
CA ILE A 186 5.97 8.23 -20.22
C ILE A 186 7.15 9.22 -20.15
N LEU A 187 7.05 10.36 -20.85
CA LEU A 187 8.06 11.41 -20.92
C LEU A 187 8.00 12.39 -19.72
N ARG A 188 7.01 12.24 -18.84
CA ARG A 188 6.85 13.12 -17.69
C ARG A 188 8.09 13.05 -16.79
N CYS A 189 8.55 14.22 -16.31
CA CYS A 189 9.71 14.34 -15.42
C CYS A 189 11.05 13.87 -16.02
N LEU A 190 11.15 13.77 -17.35
CA LEU A 190 12.42 13.55 -18.02
C LEU A 190 12.99 14.87 -18.55
N ASP A 191 14.32 14.97 -18.52
CA ASP A 191 15.03 16.08 -19.14
C ASP A 191 14.87 16.08 -20.67
N PRO A 192 15.08 17.24 -21.31
CA PRO A 192 15.07 17.42 -22.77
C PRO A 192 15.76 16.31 -23.59
N LEU A 193 17.05 16.07 -23.31
CA LEU A 193 17.88 15.17 -24.10
C LEU A 193 17.47 13.69 -23.93
N PRO A 194 17.32 13.15 -22.71
CA PRO A 194 16.80 11.79 -22.52
C PRO A 194 15.42 11.56 -23.13
N SER A 195 14.54 12.56 -23.11
CA SER A 195 13.20 12.48 -23.72
C SER A 195 13.29 12.32 -25.24
N PHE A 196 14.13 13.12 -25.89
CA PHE A 196 14.36 13.03 -27.33
C PHE A 196 14.98 11.68 -27.73
N GLN A 197 15.99 11.22 -26.98
CA GLN A 197 16.63 9.91 -27.22
C GLN A 197 15.62 8.76 -27.08
N LEU A 198 14.80 8.76 -26.04
CA LEU A 198 13.76 7.74 -25.83
C LEU A 198 12.74 7.72 -26.98
N MET A 199 12.26 8.88 -27.40
CA MET A 199 11.32 8.99 -28.53
C MET A 199 11.96 8.61 -29.87
N SER A 200 13.25 8.91 -30.05
CA SER A 200 14.00 8.53 -31.24
C SER A 200 14.18 7.02 -31.34
N CYS A 201 14.58 6.35 -30.24
CA CYS A 201 14.64 4.90 -30.14
C CYS A 201 13.27 4.26 -30.42
N LEU A 202 12.20 4.83 -29.85
CA LEU A 202 10.84 4.34 -30.06
C LEU A 202 10.37 4.48 -31.51
N SER A 203 10.61 5.64 -32.13
CA SER A 203 10.29 5.88 -33.55
C SER A 203 11.07 4.94 -34.48
N ALA A 204 12.36 4.72 -34.20
CA ALA A 204 13.19 3.79 -34.94
C ALA A 204 12.69 2.34 -34.77
N TRP A 205 12.35 1.92 -33.56
CA TRP A 205 11.79 0.60 -33.29
C TRP A 205 10.45 0.39 -34.02
N ALA A 206 9.52 1.35 -33.93
CA ALA A 206 8.22 1.29 -34.59
C ALA A 206 8.36 1.12 -36.11
N LYS A 207 9.26 1.88 -36.74
CA LYS A 207 9.56 1.79 -38.17
C LYS A 207 10.20 0.46 -38.56
N ARG A 208 11.24 0.02 -37.84
CA ARG A 208 11.95 -1.23 -38.14
C ARG A 208 11.06 -2.46 -37.98
N LYS A 209 10.25 -2.49 -36.93
CA LYS A 209 9.37 -3.62 -36.62
C LYS A 209 8.01 -3.53 -37.28
N ASN A 210 7.67 -2.42 -37.93
CA ASN A 210 6.34 -2.16 -38.47
C ASN A 210 5.27 -2.39 -37.38
N ARG A 211 5.26 -1.51 -36.36
CA ARG A 211 4.35 -1.56 -35.19
C ARG A 211 3.63 -0.24 -34.98
N ILE A 212 2.46 -0.30 -34.36
CA ILE A 212 1.64 0.89 -34.06
C ILE A 212 2.04 1.41 -32.68
N VAL A 213 2.36 2.71 -32.58
CA VAL A 213 2.71 3.36 -31.31
C VAL A 213 1.79 4.55 -31.06
N LEU A 214 1.08 4.52 -29.93
CA LEU A 214 0.21 5.60 -29.45
C LEU A 214 0.80 6.18 -28.15
N VAL A 215 1.20 7.45 -28.14
CA VAL A 215 1.82 8.10 -26.98
C VAL A 215 1.01 9.30 -26.53
N SER A 216 0.60 9.35 -25.27
CA SER A 216 0.07 10.58 -24.68
C SER A 216 1.19 11.47 -24.16
N MET A 217 1.05 12.77 -24.38
CA MET A 217 1.93 13.79 -23.81
C MET A 217 1.15 15.08 -23.59
N ARG A 218 1.57 15.90 -22.61
CA ARG A 218 0.90 17.18 -22.35
C ARG A 218 1.21 18.21 -23.45
N THR A 219 2.49 18.40 -23.72
CA THR A 219 3.02 19.43 -24.63
C THR A 219 4.26 18.86 -25.33
N PRO A 220 4.23 18.63 -26.65
CA PRO A 220 5.42 18.20 -27.37
C PRO A 220 6.40 19.36 -27.51
N ARG A 221 7.69 19.09 -27.31
CA ARG A 221 8.76 20.00 -27.73
C ARG A 221 8.93 19.95 -29.25
N SER A 222 9.59 20.95 -29.82
CA SER A 222 9.78 21.06 -31.28
C SER A 222 10.58 19.89 -31.88
N ASP A 223 11.54 19.36 -31.12
CA ASP A 223 12.33 18.18 -31.49
C ASP A 223 11.48 16.89 -31.52
N ILE A 224 10.64 16.69 -30.50
CA ILE A 224 9.71 15.54 -30.41
C ILE A 224 8.60 15.65 -31.44
N TYR A 225 8.09 16.85 -31.70
CA TYR A 225 7.04 17.10 -32.70
C TYR A 225 7.42 16.57 -34.09
N GLN A 226 8.69 16.70 -34.48
CA GLN A 226 9.19 16.19 -35.76
C GLN A 226 9.21 14.65 -35.85
N LEU A 227 9.25 13.95 -34.70
CA LEU A 227 9.21 12.50 -34.63
C LEU A 227 7.78 11.94 -34.70
N LEU A 228 6.75 12.78 -34.54
CA LEU A 228 5.34 12.38 -34.58
C LEU A 228 4.83 12.38 -36.02
N ASN A 229 4.44 11.20 -36.51
CA ASN A 229 3.82 11.06 -37.83
C ASN A 229 2.38 11.60 -37.84
N ARG A 230 1.65 11.32 -36.76
CA ARG A 230 0.25 11.67 -36.57
C ARG A 230 0.00 12.32 -35.22
N LEU A 231 -1.03 13.15 -35.15
CA LEU A 231 -1.37 13.94 -33.99
C LEU A 231 -2.87 13.96 -33.75
N THR A 232 -3.28 13.72 -32.51
CA THR A 232 -4.64 14.01 -32.03
C THR A 232 -4.55 15.01 -30.88
N ILE A 233 -5.24 16.14 -31.00
CA ILE A 233 -5.36 17.15 -29.94
C ILE A 233 -6.73 16.98 -29.29
N LEU A 234 -6.75 16.78 -27.97
CA LEU A 234 -7.97 16.60 -27.18
C LEU A 234 -8.29 17.84 -26.34
N TYR A 235 -9.57 18.19 -26.29
CA TYR A 235 -10.16 19.26 -25.49
C TYR A 235 -11.37 18.73 -24.73
N TYR A 236 -11.31 18.66 -23.39
CA TYR A 236 -12.36 18.13 -22.51
C TYR A 236 -13.14 16.90 -23.03
N GLY A 237 -12.41 15.91 -23.58
CA GLY A 237 -12.99 14.66 -24.08
C GLY A 237 -13.50 14.71 -25.52
N GLU A 238 -13.30 15.82 -26.23
CA GLU A 238 -13.62 16.01 -27.65
C GLU A 238 -12.34 16.17 -28.47
N ILE A 239 -12.43 15.91 -29.77
CA ILE A 239 -11.31 16.06 -30.70
C ILE A 239 -11.28 17.49 -31.22
N PHE A 240 -10.14 18.13 -31.04
CA PHE A 240 -9.82 19.44 -31.60
C PHE A 240 -9.17 19.33 -32.97
N TYR A 241 -8.33 18.30 -33.16
CA TYR A 241 -7.73 17.90 -34.43
C TYR A 241 -7.31 16.43 -34.37
N SER A 242 -7.43 15.70 -35.47
CA SER A 242 -6.89 14.34 -35.59
C SER A 242 -6.44 14.08 -37.02
N GLY A 243 -5.15 13.80 -37.24
CA GLY A 243 -4.62 13.58 -38.59
C GLY A 243 -3.10 13.56 -38.65
N TYR A 244 -2.56 13.70 -39.86
CA TYR A 244 -1.11 13.78 -40.09
C TYR A 244 -0.53 15.08 -39.51
N THR A 245 0.61 14.99 -38.85
CA THR A 245 1.28 16.15 -38.24
C THR A 245 1.61 17.24 -39.28
N LYS A 246 2.00 16.84 -40.49
CA LYS A 246 2.31 17.77 -41.60
C LYS A 246 1.10 18.60 -42.08
N LYS A 247 -0.13 18.10 -41.90
CA LYS A 247 -1.37 18.78 -42.32
C LYS A 247 -1.92 19.73 -41.24
N LEU A 248 -1.37 19.67 -40.02
CA LEU A 248 -1.82 20.45 -38.87
C LEU A 248 -1.83 21.97 -39.16
N PRO A 249 -0.75 22.59 -39.69
CA PRO A 249 -0.76 24.05 -39.91
C PRO A 249 -1.72 24.48 -41.02
N ALA A 250 -1.89 23.66 -42.07
CA ALA A 250 -2.82 23.95 -43.15
C ALA A 250 -4.27 23.94 -42.66
N TYR A 251 -4.64 22.96 -41.82
CA TYR A 251 -5.97 22.86 -41.24
C TYR A 251 -6.36 24.12 -40.45
N PHE A 252 -5.51 24.55 -39.52
CA PHE A 252 -5.82 25.73 -38.70
C PHE A 252 -5.74 27.04 -39.49
N LYS A 253 -4.91 27.13 -40.53
CA LYS A 253 -4.91 28.26 -41.45
C LYS A 253 -6.26 28.41 -42.16
N HIS A 254 -6.91 27.30 -42.55
CA HIS A 254 -8.27 27.33 -43.10
C HIS A 254 -9.33 27.75 -42.07
N ALA A 255 -9.11 27.42 -40.79
CA ALA A 255 -9.97 27.86 -39.69
C ALA A 255 -9.72 29.31 -39.24
N GLY A 256 -8.81 30.06 -39.90
CA GLY A 256 -8.50 31.46 -39.57
C GLY A 256 -7.35 31.65 -38.58
N PHE A 257 -6.66 30.58 -38.15
CA PHE A 257 -5.58 30.63 -37.17
C PHE A 257 -4.23 30.28 -37.82
N THR A 258 -3.39 31.28 -38.05
CA THR A 258 -2.04 31.09 -38.59
C THR A 258 -1.00 31.06 -37.48
N CYS A 259 -0.27 29.95 -37.35
CA CYS A 259 0.88 29.85 -36.45
C CYS A 259 2.02 30.79 -36.89
N PRO A 260 2.62 31.57 -35.98
CA PRO A 260 3.86 32.31 -36.25
C PRO A 260 5.01 31.36 -36.64
N SER A 261 5.96 31.85 -37.46
CA SER A 261 7.07 31.03 -37.98
C SER A 261 8.03 30.52 -36.91
N ASN A 262 8.19 31.25 -35.81
CA ASN A 262 9.14 30.96 -34.74
C ASN A 262 8.53 30.14 -33.60
N GLU A 263 7.25 29.77 -33.73
CA GLU A 263 6.55 28.98 -32.73
C GLU A 263 6.41 27.52 -33.14
N ASN A 264 6.30 26.64 -32.13
CA ASN A 264 5.99 25.24 -32.36
C ASN A 264 4.49 25.11 -32.69
N PRO A 265 4.11 24.63 -33.89
CA PRO A 265 2.71 24.52 -34.28
C PRO A 265 1.87 23.69 -33.31
N ALA A 266 2.42 22.59 -32.79
CA ALA A 266 1.67 21.74 -31.86
C ALA A 266 1.41 22.41 -30.50
N VAL A 267 2.29 23.31 -30.06
CA VAL A 267 2.11 24.06 -28.81
C VAL A 267 1.17 25.25 -29.04
N TYR A 268 1.33 25.96 -30.15
CA TYR A 268 0.47 27.07 -30.53
C TYR A 268 -1.00 26.62 -30.68
N TYR A 269 -1.29 25.57 -31.45
CA TYR A 269 -2.67 25.10 -31.59
C TYR A 269 -3.22 24.44 -30.32
N LEU A 270 -2.34 23.92 -29.45
CA LEU A 270 -2.75 23.45 -28.14
C LEU A 270 -3.14 24.60 -27.21
N SER A 271 -2.50 25.77 -27.29
CA SER A 271 -2.88 26.94 -26.48
C SER A 271 -4.27 27.46 -26.87
N LEU A 272 -4.66 27.35 -28.14
CA LEU A 272 -6.05 27.63 -28.58
C LEU A 272 -7.07 26.65 -27.96
N ALA A 273 -6.63 25.47 -27.54
CA ALA A 273 -7.45 24.49 -26.82
C ALA A 273 -7.29 24.62 -25.28
N THR A 274 -6.65 25.68 -24.77
CA THR A 274 -6.58 25.96 -23.33
C THR A 274 -7.63 26.99 -22.94
N VAL A 275 -8.24 26.79 -21.77
CA VAL A 275 -9.21 27.75 -21.21
C VAL A 275 -8.49 28.55 -20.14
N ASP A 276 -8.48 29.88 -20.27
CA ASP A 276 -7.98 30.79 -19.25
C ASP A 276 -8.99 30.84 -18.09
N ARG A 277 -8.50 30.81 -16.85
CA ARG A 277 -9.34 30.80 -15.64
C ARG A 277 -9.04 31.97 -14.70
N GLU A 278 -8.24 32.95 -15.14
CA GLU A 278 -7.89 34.12 -14.34
C GLU A 278 -9.10 35.03 -14.08
N THR A 279 -9.93 35.26 -15.09
CA THR A 279 -11.16 36.07 -15.00
C THR A 279 -12.34 35.35 -15.66
N SER A 280 -13.57 35.66 -15.22
CA SER A 280 -14.79 35.05 -15.78
C SER A 280 -14.93 35.35 -17.28
N ASP A 281 -14.67 36.60 -17.68
CA ASP A 281 -14.82 37.03 -19.07
C ASP A 281 -13.86 36.27 -20.01
N ARG A 282 -12.59 36.10 -19.61
CA ARG A 282 -11.62 35.32 -20.40
C ARG A 282 -11.94 33.83 -20.42
N TYR A 283 -12.50 33.31 -19.33
CA TYR A 283 -12.95 31.93 -19.28
C TYR A 283 -14.04 31.67 -20.31
N GLU A 284 -15.04 32.54 -20.38
CA GLU A 284 -16.13 32.44 -21.35
C GLU A 284 -15.63 32.60 -22.79
N GLU A 285 -14.79 33.61 -23.05
CA GLU A 285 -14.22 33.88 -24.38
C GLU A 285 -13.39 32.69 -24.90
N THR A 286 -12.44 32.20 -24.08
CA THR A 286 -11.55 31.09 -24.49
C THR A 286 -12.31 29.77 -24.60
N GLN A 287 -13.33 29.55 -23.77
CA GLN A 287 -14.20 28.37 -23.88
C GLN A 287 -15.03 28.40 -25.17
N GLU A 288 -15.62 29.54 -25.51
CA GLU A 288 -16.43 29.70 -26.72
C GLU A 288 -15.57 29.53 -27.98
N GLN A 289 -14.37 30.12 -28.00
CA GLN A 289 -13.41 29.95 -29.10
C GLN A 289 -13.04 28.47 -29.30
N ALA A 290 -12.71 27.77 -28.21
CA ALA A 290 -12.36 26.36 -28.28
C ALA A 290 -13.54 25.50 -28.75
N ALA A 291 -14.77 25.80 -28.30
CA ALA A 291 -15.97 25.10 -28.72
C ALA A 291 -16.25 25.27 -30.22
N LYS A 292 -16.14 26.51 -30.75
CA LYS A 292 -16.25 26.79 -32.20
C LYS A 292 -15.27 25.97 -33.03
N LEU A 293 -14.04 25.82 -32.56
CA LEU A 293 -13.01 25.04 -33.25
C LEU A 293 -13.28 23.52 -33.21
N VAL A 294 -13.83 23.01 -32.11
CA VAL A 294 -14.28 21.62 -32.02
C VAL A 294 -15.44 21.36 -32.99
N GLU A 295 -16.42 22.26 -33.07
CA GLU A 295 -17.52 22.15 -34.03
C GLU A 295 -17.03 22.23 -35.47
N HIS A 296 -16.10 23.15 -35.77
CA HIS A 296 -15.46 23.23 -37.08
C HIS A 296 -14.80 21.90 -37.45
N PHE A 297 -14.10 21.26 -36.51
CA PHE A 297 -13.51 19.94 -36.74
C PHE A 297 -14.58 18.89 -37.02
N LYS A 298 -15.68 18.83 -36.25
CA LYS A 298 -16.77 17.86 -36.47
C LYS A 298 -17.36 17.98 -37.88
N VAL A 299 -17.59 19.19 -38.36
CA VAL A 299 -18.16 19.45 -39.70
C VAL A 299 -17.20 19.09 -40.83
N HIS A 300 -15.92 19.44 -40.69
CA HIS A 300 -14.91 19.27 -41.76
C HIS A 300 -14.14 17.95 -41.70
N SER A 301 -14.24 17.22 -40.60
CA SER A 301 -13.65 15.89 -40.49
C SER A 301 -14.40 14.94 -41.41
N VAL A 302 -13.69 14.37 -42.38
CA VAL A 302 -14.20 13.21 -43.13
C VAL A 302 -14.26 12.05 -42.13
N THR A 303 -15.41 11.88 -41.48
CA THR A 303 -15.75 10.57 -40.90
C THR A 303 -15.63 9.55 -42.02
N PRO A 304 -14.92 8.42 -41.86
CA PRO A 304 -15.02 7.33 -42.81
C PRO A 304 -16.50 6.95 -42.88
N ARG A 305 -17.19 7.38 -43.94
CA ARG A 305 -18.58 7.00 -44.20
C ARG A 305 -18.60 5.49 -44.40
N GLU A 306 -19.63 4.89 -43.84
CA GLU A 306 -19.98 3.46 -43.89
C GLU A 306 -19.58 2.81 -45.22
N GLY A 307 -18.57 1.95 -45.16
CA GLY A 307 -18.21 1.02 -46.23
C GLY A 307 -18.46 -0.39 -45.70
N GLU A 308 -19.58 -0.96 -46.13
CA GLU A 308 -19.97 -2.38 -46.17
C GLU A 308 -19.27 -3.33 -45.17
N MET A 309 -20.04 -3.70 -44.14
CA MET A 309 -19.82 -4.94 -43.42
C MET A 309 -20.13 -6.11 -44.37
N THR A 310 -19.14 -6.52 -45.17
CA THR A 310 -19.21 -7.78 -45.90
C THR A 310 -19.22 -8.92 -44.88
N LYS A 311 -20.42 -9.41 -44.59
CA LYS A 311 -20.61 -10.81 -44.21
C LYS A 311 -20.06 -11.63 -45.36
N ASP A 312 -18.83 -12.12 -45.21
CA ASP A 312 -18.31 -13.38 -45.75
C ASP A 312 -16.78 -13.35 -45.76
N SER A 313 -16.19 -13.86 -44.68
CA SER A 313 -14.98 -14.68 -44.70
C SER A 313 -14.55 -15.00 -43.27
N ILE A 314 -15.03 -16.13 -42.76
CA ILE A 314 -14.21 -16.95 -41.86
C ILE A 314 -13.06 -17.45 -42.74
N LEU A 315 -12.02 -16.66 -42.90
CA LEU A 315 -10.75 -17.16 -43.41
C LEU A 315 -9.96 -17.71 -42.21
N PRO A 316 -9.53 -18.98 -42.24
CA PRO A 316 -8.65 -19.49 -41.20
C PRO A 316 -7.35 -18.69 -41.19
N MET A 317 -6.74 -18.56 -40.01
CA MET A 317 -5.36 -18.08 -39.87
C MET A 317 -4.48 -18.85 -40.86
N MET A 318 -4.01 -18.16 -41.89
CA MET A 318 -2.92 -18.67 -42.73
C MET A 318 -1.64 -17.93 -42.34
N PRO A 319 -0.56 -18.65 -41.97
CA PRO A 319 0.77 -18.08 -41.93
C PRO A 319 1.38 -18.08 -43.34
N ILE A 320 2.52 -17.41 -43.49
CA ILE A 320 3.61 -17.59 -44.48
C ILE A 320 3.92 -16.32 -45.27
N GLY A 321 4.97 -15.61 -44.80
CA GLY A 321 5.68 -14.56 -45.55
C GLY A 321 6.36 -13.50 -44.68
N SER A 322 7.59 -13.77 -44.21
CA SER A 322 8.47 -12.89 -43.39
C SER A 322 8.10 -12.73 -41.90
N SER A 323 9.11 -12.41 -41.07
CA SER A 323 9.16 -12.60 -39.60
C SER A 323 7.83 -12.35 -38.86
N VAL A 324 7.15 -13.43 -38.46
CA VAL A 324 5.95 -13.38 -37.62
C VAL A 324 6.28 -12.60 -36.35
N ALA A 325 5.47 -11.58 -36.02
CA ALA A 325 5.64 -10.82 -34.78
C ALA A 325 5.59 -11.78 -33.58
N LEU A 326 6.51 -11.63 -32.63
CA LEU A 326 6.62 -12.59 -31.52
C LEU A 326 5.35 -12.67 -30.66
N CYS A 327 4.52 -11.62 -30.68
CA CYS A 327 3.22 -11.59 -30.02
C CYS A 327 2.20 -12.60 -30.61
N TYR A 328 2.42 -13.11 -31.82
CA TYR A 328 1.59 -14.16 -32.42
C TYR A 328 2.00 -15.57 -31.97
N LEU A 329 3.18 -15.75 -31.37
CA LEU A 329 3.59 -17.04 -30.84
C LEU A 329 2.71 -17.42 -29.64
N GLU A 330 2.40 -18.70 -29.51
CA GLU A 330 1.66 -19.20 -28.36
C GLU A 330 2.45 -18.97 -27.07
N ARG A 331 1.76 -18.51 -26.03
CA ARG A 331 2.39 -18.29 -24.72
C ARG A 331 2.91 -19.61 -24.13
N PRO A 332 3.98 -19.56 -23.31
CA PRO A 332 4.55 -20.77 -22.74
C PRO A 332 3.57 -21.50 -21.82
N ALA A 333 3.71 -22.82 -21.72
CA ALA A 333 2.87 -23.65 -20.85
C ALA A 333 2.97 -23.23 -19.38
N ASN A 334 1.90 -23.45 -18.61
CA ASN A 334 1.81 -23.04 -17.20
C ASN A 334 2.94 -23.62 -16.32
N LEU A 335 3.40 -24.85 -16.59
CA LEU A 335 4.52 -25.46 -15.86
C LEU A 335 5.85 -24.74 -16.13
N SER A 336 6.09 -24.34 -17.38
CA SER A 336 7.27 -23.53 -17.73
C SER A 336 7.21 -22.16 -17.06
N LYS A 337 6.02 -21.52 -17.07
CA LYS A 337 5.80 -20.26 -16.35
C LYS A 337 6.08 -20.41 -14.86
N LEU A 338 5.59 -21.47 -14.22
CA LEU A 338 5.84 -21.74 -12.81
C LEU A 338 7.34 -21.91 -12.51
N LYS A 339 8.06 -22.69 -13.33
CA LYS A 339 9.52 -22.86 -13.19
C LYS A 339 10.27 -21.53 -13.31
N THR A 340 9.92 -20.71 -14.29
CA THR A 340 10.49 -19.36 -14.48
C THR A 340 10.17 -18.45 -13.30
N LEU A 341 8.94 -18.47 -12.79
CA LEU A 341 8.52 -17.67 -11.63
C LEU A 341 9.24 -18.09 -10.34
N ILE A 342 9.44 -19.40 -10.11
CA ILE A 342 10.21 -19.91 -8.97
C ILE A 342 11.64 -19.41 -9.06
N ARG A 343 12.29 -19.55 -10.23
CA ARG A 343 13.67 -19.09 -10.44
C ARG A 343 13.80 -17.58 -10.24
N ARG A 344 12.88 -16.79 -10.80
CA ARG A 344 12.82 -15.34 -10.63
C ARG A 344 12.67 -14.94 -9.16
N THR A 345 11.75 -15.59 -8.44
CA THR A 345 11.50 -15.27 -7.03
C THR A 345 12.68 -15.65 -6.16
N LEU A 346 13.34 -16.76 -6.45
CA LEU A 346 14.58 -17.16 -5.79
C LEU A 346 15.70 -16.15 -6.04
N THR A 347 15.94 -15.74 -7.29
CA THR A 347 16.92 -14.70 -7.61
C THR A 347 16.63 -13.41 -6.86
N HIS A 348 15.38 -12.91 -6.89
CA HIS A 348 14.99 -11.72 -6.15
C HIS A 348 15.21 -11.86 -4.64
N SER A 349 14.88 -13.00 -4.06
CA SER A 349 15.09 -13.27 -2.63
C SER A 349 16.57 -13.30 -2.27
N LEU A 350 17.42 -13.90 -3.09
CA LEU A 350 18.88 -13.97 -2.89
C LEU A 350 19.55 -12.60 -3.07
N SER A 351 19.10 -11.81 -4.05
CA SER A 351 19.57 -10.44 -4.26
C SER A 351 19.21 -9.52 -3.09
N ASN A 352 18.10 -9.79 -2.39
CA ASN A 352 17.74 -9.09 -1.16
C ASN A 352 18.45 -9.67 0.08
N TRP A 353 19.79 -9.76 0.01
CA TRP A 353 20.65 -10.25 1.09
C TRP A 353 20.40 -9.61 2.45
N PRO A 354 20.15 -8.28 2.60
CA PRO A 354 19.86 -7.69 3.92
C PRO A 354 18.65 -8.33 4.61
N LEU A 355 17.62 -8.69 3.83
CA LEU A 355 16.44 -9.37 4.37
C LEU A 355 16.78 -10.81 4.81
N LEU A 356 17.61 -11.52 4.04
CA LEU A 356 18.09 -12.85 4.42
C LEU A 356 18.98 -12.83 5.67
N VAL A 357 19.88 -11.86 5.80
CA VAL A 357 20.70 -11.68 7.01
C VAL A 357 19.83 -11.41 8.22
N THR A 358 18.84 -10.53 8.07
CA THR A 358 17.90 -10.24 9.15
C THR A 358 17.16 -11.50 9.58
N ARG A 359 16.73 -12.32 8.60
CA ARG A 359 15.97 -13.55 8.83
C ARG A 359 16.80 -14.69 9.46
N PHE A 360 18.06 -14.86 9.06
CA PHE A 360 18.91 -15.98 9.51
C PHE A 360 19.82 -15.67 10.69
N PHE A 361 20.19 -14.41 10.92
CA PHE A 361 21.17 -14.05 11.96
C PHE A 361 20.61 -13.10 13.01
N LEU A 362 20.11 -11.94 12.61
CA LEU A 362 19.68 -10.91 13.57
C LEU A 362 18.44 -11.33 14.35
N LEU A 363 17.43 -11.86 13.67
CA LEU A 363 16.18 -12.24 14.31
C LEU A 363 16.34 -13.41 15.29
N PRO A 364 16.99 -14.54 14.91
CA PRO A 364 17.25 -15.62 15.85
C PRO A 364 18.08 -15.16 17.06
N PHE A 365 19.05 -14.26 16.85
CA PHE A 365 19.86 -13.68 17.93
C PHE A 365 19.04 -12.82 18.89
N ILE A 366 18.16 -11.95 18.39
CA ILE A 366 17.27 -11.13 19.23
C ILE A 366 16.29 -11.99 20.03
N ILE A 367 15.71 -13.02 19.40
CA ILE A 367 14.81 -13.96 20.07
C ILE A 367 15.59 -14.71 21.17
N PHE A 368 16.79 -15.16 20.85
CA PHE A 368 17.65 -15.87 21.77
C PHE A 368 18.03 -15.02 23.00
N THR A 369 18.47 -13.79 22.82
CA THR A 369 18.86 -12.92 23.95
C THR A 369 17.67 -12.60 24.84
N LEU A 370 16.51 -12.30 24.25
CA LEU A 370 15.30 -11.97 25.00
C LEU A 370 14.79 -13.17 25.82
N LEU A 371 14.77 -14.37 25.25
CA LEU A 371 14.39 -15.59 25.98
C LEU A 371 15.43 -15.97 27.03
N SER A 372 16.72 -15.75 26.76
CA SER A 372 17.81 -16.02 27.71
C SER A 372 17.76 -15.10 28.93
N VAL A 373 17.44 -13.81 28.74
CA VAL A 373 17.26 -12.86 29.84
C VAL A 373 16.09 -13.29 30.73
N ILE A 374 14.98 -13.74 30.14
CA ILE A 374 13.81 -14.23 30.90
C ILE A 374 14.13 -15.53 31.63
N ALA A 375 14.86 -16.45 31.01
CA ALA A 375 15.30 -17.68 31.66
C ALA A 375 16.28 -17.41 32.81
N PHE A 376 17.10 -16.36 32.70
CA PHE A 376 18.05 -15.97 33.75
C PHE A 376 17.36 -15.33 34.95
N THR A 377 16.26 -14.59 34.76
CA THR A 377 15.50 -14.00 35.86
C THR A 377 14.58 -14.98 36.59
N THR A 378 14.34 -16.17 36.04
CA THR A 378 13.58 -17.22 36.72
C THR A 378 14.46 -18.03 37.67
N GLU A 379 14.33 -17.79 38.98
CA GLU A 379 14.99 -18.60 40.00
C GLU A 379 14.48 -20.04 40.00
N ALA A 380 15.40 -21.00 39.88
CA ALA A 380 15.11 -22.42 39.93
C ALA A 380 14.57 -22.81 41.32
N GLY A 381 13.41 -23.50 41.36
CA GLY A 381 12.76 -23.94 42.60
C GLY A 381 11.76 -22.94 43.23
N SER A 382 11.47 -21.82 42.55
CA SER A 382 10.40 -20.90 42.96
C SER A 382 9.00 -21.50 42.71
N PRO A 383 8.00 -21.22 43.58
CA PRO A 383 6.64 -21.76 43.43
C PRO A 383 5.87 -21.20 42.22
N SER A 384 6.38 -20.15 41.58
CA SER A 384 5.84 -19.57 40.35
C SER A 384 6.48 -20.13 39.08
N LEU A 385 7.42 -21.07 39.16
CA LEU A 385 8.18 -21.58 38.02
C LEU A 385 7.31 -22.10 36.87
N PRO A 386 6.28 -22.94 37.07
CA PRO A 386 5.44 -23.43 35.96
C PRO A 386 4.73 -22.29 35.19
N PHE A 387 4.27 -21.27 35.92
CA PHE A 387 3.63 -20.09 35.36
C PHE A 387 4.61 -19.22 34.56
N SER A 388 5.81 -19.00 35.09
CA SER A 388 6.87 -18.24 34.41
C SER A 388 7.34 -18.93 33.12
N VAL A 389 7.48 -20.25 33.15
CA VAL A 389 7.83 -21.07 31.97
C VAL A 389 6.72 -21.03 30.91
N ALA A 390 5.46 -21.15 31.31
CA ALA A 390 4.36 -21.01 30.35
C ALA A 390 4.30 -19.59 29.76
N GLY A 391 4.55 -18.55 30.56
CA GLY A 391 4.62 -17.17 30.10
C GLY A 391 5.73 -16.94 29.06
N SER A 392 6.92 -17.53 29.27
CA SER A 392 8.04 -17.42 28.32
C SER A 392 7.76 -18.13 26.99
N ILE A 393 7.05 -19.27 27.01
CA ILE A 393 6.59 -19.98 25.80
C ILE A 393 5.62 -19.09 25.01
N HIS A 394 4.65 -18.47 25.66
CA HIS A 394 3.68 -17.57 24.97
C HIS A 394 4.36 -16.35 24.36
N LEU A 395 5.33 -15.77 25.07
CA LEU A 395 6.12 -14.66 24.54
C LEU A 395 6.96 -15.09 23.33
N ALA A 396 7.58 -16.28 23.37
CA ALA A 396 8.32 -16.83 22.24
C ALA A 396 7.43 -16.99 21.00
N ILE A 397 6.22 -17.56 21.16
CA ILE A 397 5.23 -17.68 20.09
C ILE A 397 4.87 -16.30 19.51
N CYS A 398 4.65 -15.31 20.38
CA CYS A 398 4.31 -13.95 19.97
C CYS A 398 5.40 -13.26 19.16
N ILE A 399 6.67 -13.39 19.58
CA ILE A 399 7.80 -12.81 18.87
C ILE A 399 8.00 -13.49 17.52
N ILE A 400 7.98 -14.83 17.49
CA ILE A 400 8.09 -15.60 16.24
C ILE A 400 6.96 -15.21 15.29
N ALA A 401 5.71 -15.23 15.73
CA ALA A 401 4.57 -14.89 14.88
C ALA A 401 4.63 -13.45 14.35
N SER A 402 4.95 -12.48 15.21
CA SER A 402 5.06 -11.05 14.81
C SER A 402 6.23 -10.82 13.84
N SER A 403 7.35 -11.51 14.06
CA SER A 403 8.51 -11.41 13.16
C SER A 403 8.23 -11.99 11.77
N SER A 404 7.55 -13.13 11.70
CA SER A 404 7.14 -13.77 10.44
C SER A 404 6.22 -12.89 9.62
N VAL A 405 5.33 -12.12 10.26
CA VAL A 405 4.47 -11.11 9.60
C VAL A 405 5.30 -10.00 8.98
N LEU A 406 6.23 -9.41 9.75
CA LEU A 406 7.04 -8.27 9.29
C LEU A 406 7.96 -8.69 8.13
N LEU A 407 8.61 -9.85 8.25
CA LEU A 407 9.48 -10.40 7.21
C LEU A 407 8.68 -10.83 5.98
N GLY A 408 7.49 -11.42 6.17
CA GLY A 408 6.57 -11.77 5.08
C GLY A 408 6.07 -10.54 4.33
N PHE A 409 5.74 -9.46 5.04
CA PHE A 409 5.41 -8.18 4.44
C PHE A 409 6.56 -7.65 3.58
N ALA A 410 7.78 -7.58 4.13
CA ALA A 410 8.95 -7.07 3.43
C ALA A 410 9.26 -7.86 2.14
N ALA A 411 9.06 -9.18 2.16
CA ALA A 411 9.26 -10.05 1.01
C ALA A 411 8.13 -9.95 -0.04
N PHE A 412 6.86 -10.02 0.38
CA PHE A 412 5.72 -10.14 -0.55
C PHE A 412 5.25 -8.80 -1.11
N HIS A 413 5.37 -7.70 -0.35
CA HIS A 413 4.83 -6.39 -0.77
C HIS A 413 5.35 -5.89 -2.14
N PRO A 414 6.66 -5.96 -2.46
CA PRO A 414 7.16 -5.58 -3.78
C PRO A 414 6.63 -6.49 -4.89
N LEU A 415 6.59 -7.80 -4.65
CA LEU A 415 6.14 -8.82 -5.61
C LEU A 415 4.64 -8.73 -5.88
N ARG A 416 3.84 -8.37 -4.89
CA ARG A 416 2.40 -8.14 -5.03
C ARG A 416 2.08 -7.10 -6.11
N THR A 417 2.83 -6.00 -6.14
CA THR A 417 2.60 -4.92 -7.11
C THR A 417 2.91 -5.40 -8.53
N LEU A 418 4.01 -6.11 -8.70
CA LEU A 418 4.40 -6.73 -9.98
C LEU A 418 3.34 -7.73 -10.45
N LEU A 419 2.84 -8.56 -9.53
CA LEU A 419 1.82 -9.57 -9.80
C LEU A 419 0.56 -8.98 -10.42
N TYR A 420 0.08 -7.87 -9.89
CA TYR A 420 -1.10 -7.20 -10.44
C TYR A 420 -0.84 -6.60 -11.83
N ILE A 421 0.34 -6.04 -12.07
CA ILE A 421 0.70 -5.48 -13.38
C ILE A 421 0.74 -6.59 -14.43
N GLU A 422 1.56 -7.62 -14.20
CA GLU A 422 1.76 -8.73 -15.15
C GLU A 422 0.48 -9.54 -15.39
N SER A 423 -0.37 -9.69 -14.35
CA SER A 423 -1.68 -10.33 -14.51
C SER A 423 -2.61 -9.51 -15.41
N THR A 424 -2.58 -8.18 -15.32
CA THR A 424 -3.40 -7.31 -16.19
C THR A 424 -2.88 -7.24 -17.62
N GLU A 425 -1.57 -7.44 -17.81
CA GLU A 425 -0.94 -7.61 -19.12
C GLU A 425 -1.16 -9.02 -19.69
N GLY A 426 -1.69 -9.94 -18.89
CA GLY A 426 -2.02 -11.31 -19.29
C GLY A 426 -0.82 -12.25 -19.36
N VAL A 427 0.35 -11.86 -18.85
CA VAL A 427 1.56 -12.69 -18.84
C VAL A 427 1.27 -14.06 -18.19
N TYR A 428 0.53 -14.06 -17.08
CA TYR A 428 0.00 -15.24 -16.43
C TYR A 428 -1.39 -14.96 -15.81
N VAL A 429 -2.12 -16.04 -15.52
CA VAL A 429 -3.47 -16.00 -14.94
C VAL A 429 -3.47 -16.80 -13.62
N GLY A 430 -4.24 -16.33 -12.64
CA GLY A 430 -4.56 -17.06 -11.42
C GLY A 430 -3.45 -17.07 -10.37
N ALA A 431 -3.31 -18.21 -9.67
CA ALA A 431 -2.49 -18.35 -8.47
C ALA A 431 -1.00 -18.68 -8.70
N LEU A 432 -0.57 -18.91 -9.95
CA LEU A 432 0.80 -19.29 -10.33
C LEU A 432 1.94 -18.46 -9.67
N PRO A 433 1.90 -17.11 -9.67
CA PRO A 433 2.95 -16.33 -9.03
C PRO A 433 2.95 -16.42 -7.51
N VAL A 434 1.79 -16.65 -6.88
CA VAL A 434 1.69 -16.83 -5.43
C VAL A 434 2.17 -18.22 -5.02
N THR A 435 1.84 -19.25 -5.80
CA THR A 435 2.38 -20.60 -5.55
C THR A 435 3.90 -20.61 -5.71
N ALA A 436 4.45 -19.95 -6.73
CA ALA A 436 5.90 -19.78 -6.87
C ALA A 436 6.53 -19.08 -5.66
N TYR A 437 5.87 -18.03 -5.14
CA TYR A 437 6.32 -17.33 -3.95
C TYR A 437 6.35 -18.24 -2.72
N LEU A 438 5.29 -18.99 -2.49
CA LEU A 438 5.18 -19.91 -1.35
C LEU A 438 6.22 -21.03 -1.41
N ILE A 439 6.45 -21.62 -2.59
CA ILE A 439 7.47 -22.66 -2.81
C ILE A 439 8.88 -22.18 -2.42
N VAL A 440 9.19 -20.90 -2.62
CA VAL A 440 10.50 -20.32 -2.29
C VAL A 440 10.56 -19.87 -0.83
N HIS A 441 9.55 -19.15 -0.34
CA HIS A 441 9.62 -18.49 0.97
C HIS A 441 9.30 -19.39 2.16
N VAL A 442 8.52 -20.46 1.97
CA VAL A 442 8.21 -21.43 3.04
C VAL A 442 9.46 -22.18 3.49
N PRO A 443 10.31 -22.76 2.61
CA PRO A 443 11.57 -23.38 3.03
C PRO A 443 12.53 -22.41 3.72
N ILE A 444 12.61 -21.16 3.25
CA ILE A 444 13.46 -20.14 3.88
C ILE A 444 12.96 -19.83 5.30
N GLU A 445 11.65 -19.79 5.53
CA GLU A 445 11.07 -19.61 6.87
C GLU A 445 11.34 -20.81 7.79
N ILE A 446 11.16 -22.03 7.26
CA ILE A 446 11.45 -23.26 7.99
C ILE A 446 12.91 -23.25 8.45
N LEU A 447 13.83 -22.87 7.56
CA LEU A 447 15.25 -22.81 7.88
C LEU A 447 15.58 -21.73 8.92
N SER A 448 14.94 -20.56 8.88
CA SER A 448 15.16 -19.52 9.90
C SER A 448 14.64 -19.91 11.27
N VAL A 449 13.51 -20.59 11.34
CA VAL A 449 12.96 -21.10 12.61
C VAL A 449 13.83 -22.24 13.14
N ALA A 450 14.29 -23.14 12.27
CA ALA A 450 15.21 -24.21 12.64
C ALA A 450 16.52 -23.67 13.23
N LEU A 451 17.10 -22.61 12.64
CA LEU A 451 18.28 -21.94 13.20
C LEU A 451 17.99 -21.31 14.57
N THR A 452 16.82 -20.70 14.73
CA THR A 452 16.39 -20.16 16.03
C THR A 452 16.28 -21.26 17.09
N ALA A 453 15.71 -22.41 16.73
CA ALA A 453 15.61 -23.57 17.62
C ALA A 453 16.99 -24.16 17.96
N LEU A 454 17.93 -24.20 17.00
CA LEU A 454 19.31 -24.64 17.21
C LEU A 454 20.10 -23.72 18.14
N LEU A 455 19.93 -22.40 18.02
CA LEU A 455 20.53 -21.43 18.94
C LEU A 455 19.96 -21.55 20.36
N TRP A 456 18.67 -21.86 20.47
CA TRP A 456 18.04 -22.13 21.76
C TRP A 456 18.59 -23.40 22.42
N LEU A 457 18.82 -24.45 21.64
CA LEU A 457 19.53 -25.66 22.08
C LEU A 457 20.96 -25.39 22.57
N ALA A 458 21.67 -24.45 21.93
CA ALA A 458 23.02 -24.03 22.29
C ALA A 458 23.07 -22.95 23.38
N GLY A 459 21.93 -22.53 23.93
CA GLY A 459 21.77 -21.40 24.84
C GLY A 459 22.36 -21.56 26.24
N PRO A 460 22.13 -20.61 27.17
CA PRO A 460 22.68 -20.65 28.53
C PRO A 460 22.24 -21.86 29.37
N SER A 461 21.24 -22.63 28.94
CA SER A 461 20.95 -23.98 29.45
C SER A 461 22.07 -25.01 29.19
N SER A 462 23.00 -24.72 28.27
CA SER A 462 24.25 -25.47 28.06
C SER A 462 25.43 -24.91 28.87
N ILE A 463 25.34 -23.65 29.32
CA ILE A 463 26.37 -22.97 30.14
C ILE A 463 26.14 -23.22 31.63
N LEU A 464 24.87 -23.28 32.08
CA LEU A 464 24.49 -23.71 33.43
C LEU A 464 24.25 -25.23 33.45
N TRP A 465 25.33 -25.96 33.75
CA TRP A 465 25.44 -27.40 34.00
C TRP A 465 24.27 -28.05 34.78
N LEU A 466 23.14 -28.40 34.14
CA LEU A 466 22.07 -29.11 34.86
C LEU A 466 21.37 -30.29 34.16
N LEU A 467 21.64 -30.67 32.89
CA LEU A 467 20.95 -31.84 32.28
C LEU A 467 21.77 -32.70 31.29
N PRO A 468 21.45 -34.02 31.19
CA PRO A 468 22.05 -34.97 30.24
C PRO A 468 21.66 -34.64 28.78
N SER A 469 22.64 -34.76 27.88
CA SER A 469 22.60 -34.27 26.49
C SER A 469 21.47 -34.83 25.61
N VAL A 470 20.86 -35.97 25.95
CA VAL A 470 19.92 -36.69 25.07
C VAL A 470 18.49 -36.17 25.15
N ASP A 471 18.00 -35.81 26.35
CA ASP A 471 16.61 -35.39 26.54
C ASP A 471 16.35 -33.97 26.01
N MET A 472 17.35 -33.09 26.09
CA MET A 472 17.31 -31.76 25.48
C MET A 472 17.18 -31.82 23.95
N ILE A 473 17.90 -32.74 23.31
CA ILE A 473 17.81 -32.96 21.86
C ILE A 473 16.42 -33.45 21.48
N ARG A 474 15.86 -34.41 22.24
CA ARG A 474 14.50 -34.93 22.00
C ARG A 474 13.44 -33.83 22.10
N ILE A 475 13.52 -32.98 23.12
CA ILE A 475 12.56 -31.91 23.35
C ILE A 475 12.63 -30.88 22.24
N ALA A 476 13.82 -30.41 21.87
CA ALA A 476 13.94 -29.43 20.80
C ALA A 476 13.47 -29.96 19.45
N LEU A 477 13.76 -31.23 19.13
CA LEU A 477 13.24 -31.89 17.93
C LEU A 477 11.71 -32.00 17.97
N SER A 478 11.11 -32.24 19.14
CA SER A 478 9.66 -32.32 19.29
C SER A 478 8.94 -30.96 19.30
N SER A 479 9.60 -29.88 19.74
CA SER A 479 9.04 -28.52 19.71
C SER A 479 9.16 -27.84 18.34
N LEU A 480 10.13 -28.24 17.53
CA LEU A 480 10.45 -27.61 16.25
C LEU A 480 9.25 -27.56 15.26
N PRO A 481 8.45 -28.63 15.06
CA PRO A 481 7.31 -28.60 14.14
C PRO A 481 6.23 -27.59 14.53
N LEU A 482 5.97 -27.41 15.84
CA LEU A 482 4.99 -26.44 16.35
C LEU A 482 5.46 -24.99 16.14
N LEU A 483 6.75 -24.73 16.34
CA LEU A 483 7.35 -23.41 16.06
C LEU A 483 7.35 -23.10 14.56
N ILE A 484 7.63 -24.10 13.72
CA ILE A 484 7.51 -23.97 12.26
C ILE A 484 6.06 -23.64 11.87
N ALA A 485 5.08 -24.36 12.42
CA ALA A 485 3.66 -24.11 12.13
C ALA A 485 3.25 -22.68 12.51
N THR A 486 3.75 -22.17 13.65
CA THR A 486 3.54 -20.77 14.11
C THR A 486 4.01 -19.76 13.06
N ALA A 487 5.25 -19.89 12.61
CA ALA A 487 5.87 -18.96 11.68
C ALA A 487 5.22 -19.02 10.29
N VAL A 488 5.01 -20.22 9.78
CA VAL A 488 4.42 -20.47 8.46
C VAL A 488 2.96 -19.97 8.41
N PHE A 489 2.17 -20.20 9.45
CA PHE A 489 0.81 -19.67 9.58
C PHE A 489 0.78 -18.14 9.57
N SER A 490 1.64 -17.52 10.38
CA SER A 490 1.72 -16.06 10.51
C SER A 490 2.14 -15.41 9.18
N HIS A 491 3.07 -16.03 8.47
CA HIS A 491 3.46 -15.63 7.12
C HIS A 491 2.32 -15.78 6.10
N ALA A 492 1.55 -16.87 6.18
CA ALA A 492 0.40 -17.09 5.30
C ALA A 492 -0.70 -16.04 5.53
N ILE A 493 -0.96 -15.65 6.78
CA ILE A 493 -1.94 -14.59 7.12
C ILE A 493 -1.60 -13.26 6.45
N ILE A 494 -0.35 -12.80 6.49
CA ILE A 494 0.01 -11.52 5.88
C ILE A 494 -0.13 -11.57 4.35
N VAL A 495 0.22 -12.68 3.70
CA VAL A 495 0.00 -12.90 2.26
C VAL A 495 -1.49 -12.86 1.93
N LEU A 496 -2.32 -13.53 2.73
CA LEU A 496 -3.77 -13.54 2.59
C LEU A 496 -4.36 -12.13 2.73
N LEU A 497 -4.00 -11.38 3.77
CA LEU A 497 -4.53 -10.04 4.01
C LEU A 497 -4.08 -9.02 2.96
N LEU A 498 -2.83 -9.11 2.51
CA LEU A 498 -2.32 -8.30 1.41
C LEU A 498 -3.05 -8.57 0.08
N SER A 499 -3.80 -9.66 -0.02
CA SER A 499 -4.66 -9.98 -1.18
C SER A 499 -5.87 -9.06 -1.28
N PHE A 500 -6.43 -8.64 -0.14
CA PHE A 500 -7.68 -7.88 -0.06
C PHE A 500 -7.45 -6.41 0.28
N ILE A 501 -6.50 -6.13 1.17
CA ILE A 501 -6.29 -4.79 1.71
C ILE A 501 -5.34 -4.00 0.80
N ARG A 502 -5.84 -2.85 0.31
CA ARG A 502 -5.08 -1.91 -0.55
C ARG A 502 -3.85 -1.38 0.18
N SER A 503 -4.06 -0.76 1.34
CA SER A 503 -3.00 -0.14 2.12
C SER A 503 -2.17 -1.21 2.84
N SER A 504 -0.86 -1.20 2.58
CA SER A 504 0.08 -2.11 3.23
C SER A 504 0.11 -1.93 4.75
N LEU A 505 0.01 -0.69 5.24
CA LEU A 505 0.06 -0.40 6.67
C LEU A 505 -1.13 -1.01 7.41
N ILE A 506 -2.34 -0.82 6.88
CA ILE A 506 -3.56 -1.41 7.46
C ILE A 506 -3.46 -2.94 7.47
N ALA A 507 -2.91 -3.53 6.41
CA ALA A 507 -2.73 -4.98 6.35
C ALA A 507 -1.78 -5.51 7.44
N ILE A 508 -0.65 -4.83 7.67
CA ILE A 508 0.29 -5.19 8.74
C ILE A 508 -0.37 -5.04 10.10
N SER A 509 -0.93 -3.87 10.42
CA SER A 509 -1.55 -3.60 11.72
C SER A 509 -2.68 -4.59 12.01
N PHE A 510 -3.53 -4.87 11.02
CA PHE A 510 -4.62 -5.84 11.15
C PHE A 510 -4.09 -7.27 11.34
N SER A 511 -3.03 -7.67 10.62
CA SER A 511 -2.41 -8.99 10.79
C SER A 511 -1.79 -9.18 12.18
N LEU A 512 -1.10 -8.17 12.70
CA LEU A 512 -0.51 -8.20 14.05
C LEU A 512 -1.59 -8.23 15.12
N ALA A 513 -2.68 -7.46 14.97
CA ALA A 513 -3.81 -7.48 15.89
C ALA A 513 -4.55 -8.83 15.89
N LEU A 514 -4.73 -9.45 14.71
CA LEU A 514 -5.36 -10.76 14.60
C LEU A 514 -4.52 -11.85 15.28
N ILE A 515 -3.20 -11.81 15.07
CA ILE A 515 -2.27 -12.76 15.69
C ILE A 515 -2.19 -12.55 17.20
N SER A 516 -2.09 -11.32 17.69
CA SER A 516 -2.05 -11.05 19.12
C SER A 516 -3.35 -11.47 19.82
N ALA A 517 -4.51 -11.17 19.23
CA ALA A 517 -5.80 -11.65 19.73
C ALA A 517 -5.87 -13.19 19.74
N GLY A 518 -5.38 -13.84 18.68
CA GLY A 518 -5.28 -15.30 18.61
C GLY A 518 -4.40 -15.88 19.72
N ILE A 519 -3.22 -15.31 19.97
CA ILE A 519 -2.31 -15.79 21.03
C ILE A 519 -2.91 -15.56 22.41
N VAL A 520 -3.56 -14.42 22.64
CA VAL A 520 -4.23 -14.10 23.91
C VAL A 520 -5.38 -15.08 24.18
N HIS A 521 -6.18 -15.42 23.17
CA HIS A 521 -7.26 -16.42 23.28
C HIS A 521 -6.74 -17.86 23.41
N ALA A 522 -5.58 -18.16 22.84
CA ALA A 522 -4.90 -19.43 23.01
C ALA A 522 -4.25 -19.57 24.39
N GLY A 523 -3.97 -18.43 25.04
CA GLY A 523 -3.28 -18.36 26.31
C GLY A 523 -4.06 -19.02 27.45
N GLY A 524 -3.32 -19.73 28.30
CA GLY A 524 -3.85 -20.29 29.55
C GLY A 524 -4.49 -19.22 30.44
N PHE A 525 -4.10 -17.94 30.33
CA PHE A 525 -4.67 -16.83 31.09
C PHE A 525 -6.18 -16.60 30.89
N ILE A 526 -6.70 -16.66 29.66
CA ILE A 526 -8.14 -16.45 29.42
C ILE A 526 -8.93 -17.72 29.75
N ARG A 527 -8.37 -18.90 29.44
CA ARG A 527 -8.98 -20.19 29.83
C ARG A 527 -9.10 -20.31 31.34
N TYR A 528 -8.10 -19.85 32.06
CA TYR A 528 -8.07 -19.81 33.51
C TYR A 528 -9.22 -18.96 34.12
N ILE A 529 -9.57 -17.83 33.50
CA ILE A 529 -10.62 -16.93 34.01
C ILE A 529 -12.04 -17.46 33.72
N SER A 530 -12.20 -18.39 32.78
CA SER A 530 -13.52 -18.81 32.28
C SER A 530 -13.81 -20.29 32.53
N HIS A 531 -14.72 -20.59 33.46
CA HIS A 531 -15.41 -21.88 33.42
C HIS A 531 -16.10 -22.02 32.04
N PRO A 532 -15.92 -23.15 31.33
CA PRO A 532 -16.15 -23.26 29.88
C PRO A 532 -17.64 -23.39 29.46
N SER A 533 -18.57 -22.80 30.21
CA SER A 533 -20.01 -22.94 29.96
C SER A 533 -20.57 -21.99 28.88
N SER A 534 -19.77 -21.09 28.30
CA SER A 534 -20.23 -20.16 27.27
C SER A 534 -19.78 -20.55 25.85
N LEU A 535 -20.75 -20.74 24.96
CA LEU A 535 -20.59 -21.07 23.54
C LEU A 535 -19.73 -20.03 22.77
N LEU A 536 -19.63 -18.81 23.30
CA LEU A 536 -18.84 -17.70 22.75
C LEU A 536 -17.32 -17.88 22.89
N LEU A 537 -16.83 -18.65 23.87
CA LEU A 537 -15.38 -18.91 24.08
C LEU A 537 -14.92 -20.29 23.56
N SER A 538 -15.82 -21.26 23.43
CA SER A 538 -15.46 -22.63 23.06
C SER A 538 -15.22 -22.84 21.56
N ILE A 539 -15.93 -22.09 20.69
CA ILE A 539 -15.78 -22.20 19.24
C ILE A 539 -14.48 -21.54 18.74
N PRO A 540 -14.13 -20.30 19.16
CA PRO A 540 -12.91 -19.65 18.69
C PRO A 540 -11.64 -20.33 19.22
N SER A 541 -11.67 -20.95 20.41
CA SER A 541 -10.52 -21.69 20.96
C SER A 541 -10.16 -22.92 20.13
N ARG A 542 -11.17 -23.67 19.64
CA ARG A 542 -10.96 -24.87 18.82
C ARG A 542 -10.54 -24.59 17.38
N LEU A 543 -10.91 -23.42 16.83
CA LEU A 543 -10.51 -23.01 15.48
C LEU A 543 -9.16 -22.30 15.43
N ASN A 544 -8.65 -21.87 16.58
CA ASN A 544 -7.42 -21.10 16.68
C ASN A 544 -6.18 -22.01 16.71
N ILE A 545 -5.30 -21.88 15.71
CA ILE A 545 -4.05 -22.65 15.64
C ILE A 545 -3.17 -22.47 16.88
N PHE A 546 -3.15 -21.26 17.45
CA PHE A 546 -2.28 -20.95 18.59
C PHE A 546 -2.69 -21.73 19.84
N SER A 547 -3.94 -22.20 19.92
CA SER A 547 -4.42 -23.08 21.00
C SER A 547 -3.64 -24.40 20.99
N TYR A 548 -3.59 -25.08 19.85
CA TYR A 548 -2.89 -26.36 19.70
C TYR A 548 -1.38 -26.19 19.85
N ILE A 549 -0.82 -25.10 19.32
CA ILE A 549 0.60 -24.77 19.47
C ILE A 549 0.95 -24.54 20.95
N SER A 550 0.15 -23.73 21.65
CA SER A 550 0.39 -23.45 23.07
C SER A 550 0.20 -24.70 23.93
N HIS A 551 -0.87 -25.47 23.68
CA HIS A 551 -1.10 -26.75 24.34
C HIS A 551 0.07 -27.71 24.15
N GLY A 552 0.47 -28.01 22.91
CA GLY A 552 1.56 -28.93 22.62
C GLY A 552 2.92 -28.48 23.15
N LEU A 553 3.23 -27.18 23.16
CA LEU A 553 4.48 -26.67 23.73
C LEU A 553 4.47 -26.67 25.26
N THR A 554 3.34 -26.32 25.89
CA THR A 554 3.23 -26.29 27.36
C THR A 554 3.21 -27.69 27.96
N THR A 555 2.52 -28.65 27.35
CA THR A 555 2.53 -30.07 27.78
C THR A 555 3.89 -30.72 27.61
N LEU A 556 4.68 -30.29 26.61
CA LEU A 556 6.04 -30.77 26.39
C LEU A 556 7.07 -30.16 27.36
N LEU A 557 7.05 -28.83 27.53
CA LEU A 557 8.13 -28.09 28.20
C LEU A 557 7.91 -27.92 29.72
N VAL A 558 6.66 -27.77 30.17
CA VAL A 558 6.36 -27.48 31.59
C VAL A 558 6.67 -28.68 32.51
N PRO A 559 6.27 -29.93 32.19
CA PRO A 559 6.62 -31.10 33.00
C PRO A 559 8.13 -31.33 33.08
N PHE A 560 8.83 -31.11 31.96
CA PHE A 560 10.28 -31.27 31.90
C PHE A 560 11.00 -30.25 32.79
N LEU A 561 10.77 -28.95 32.60
CA LEU A 561 11.47 -27.89 33.33
C LEU A 561 11.12 -27.86 34.83
N ALA A 562 9.90 -28.24 35.21
CA ALA A 562 9.50 -28.31 36.61
C ALA A 562 9.94 -29.61 37.32
N SER A 563 10.24 -30.69 36.59
CA SER A 563 10.74 -31.94 37.21
C SER A 563 12.19 -31.86 37.70
N VAL A 564 12.97 -30.93 37.14
CA VAL A 564 14.40 -30.73 37.45
C VAL A 564 14.61 -29.96 38.75
N SER A 565 13.61 -29.19 39.18
CA SER A 565 13.61 -28.51 40.48
C SER A 565 12.39 -28.95 41.29
N MET A 566 12.50 -30.09 41.98
CA MET A 566 11.54 -30.40 43.04
C MET A 566 11.47 -29.19 43.98
N MET A 567 10.28 -28.64 44.17
CA MET A 567 10.06 -27.58 45.17
C MET A 567 10.45 -28.12 46.54
N ARG A 568 11.66 -27.77 47.01
CA ARG A 568 12.26 -28.39 48.20
C ARG A 568 11.53 -28.07 49.52
N ASN A 569 10.47 -27.23 49.50
CA ASN A 569 9.76 -26.78 50.71
C ASN A 569 8.28 -26.45 50.45
N CYS A 570 7.54 -27.24 49.66
CA CYS A 570 6.11 -27.02 49.51
C CYS A 570 5.30 -27.76 50.59
N THR A 571 4.69 -27.02 51.54
CA THR A 571 3.93 -27.63 52.65
C THR A 571 2.42 -27.40 52.57
N ARG A 572 1.91 -26.59 51.62
CA ARG A 572 0.49 -26.19 51.56
C ARG A 572 0.01 -25.87 50.13
N ASN A 573 -1.19 -26.36 49.76
CA ASN A 573 -1.86 -26.13 48.46
C ASN A 573 -3.22 -25.44 48.65
N GLU A 574 -3.75 -24.74 47.64
CA GLU A 574 -5.05 -24.01 47.66
C GLU A 574 -6.28 -24.86 48.06
N ARG A 575 -6.20 -26.19 47.96
CA ARG A 575 -7.29 -27.11 48.34
C ARG A 575 -7.43 -27.33 49.86
N GLN A 576 -6.51 -26.81 50.67
CA GLN A 576 -6.58 -26.84 52.13
C GLN A 576 -6.89 -25.43 52.66
N GLU A 577 -7.82 -25.31 53.63
CA GLU A 577 -8.23 -24.03 54.23
C GLU A 577 -7.03 -23.18 54.66
N VAL A 578 -7.10 -21.86 54.41
CA VAL A 578 -5.99 -20.92 54.58
C VAL A 578 -5.98 -20.35 56.00
N ASP A 579 -5.07 -20.86 56.83
CA ASP A 579 -4.69 -20.28 58.13
C ASP A 579 -3.75 -19.10 57.88
N ILE A 580 -4.21 -17.88 58.17
CA ILE A 580 -3.61 -16.59 57.80
C ILE A 580 -2.25 -16.35 58.51
N SER A 581 -1.91 -17.15 59.52
CA SER A 581 -0.72 -16.98 60.36
C SER A 581 0.58 -17.60 59.80
N LYS A 582 0.53 -18.44 58.75
CA LYS A 582 1.69 -19.18 58.21
C LYS A 582 1.79 -19.10 56.68
N TRP A 583 2.45 -18.06 56.19
CA TRP A 583 2.58 -17.70 54.77
C TRP A 583 3.93 -18.08 54.14
N LYS A 584 4.90 -18.57 54.93
CA LYS A 584 6.29 -18.78 54.48
C LYS A 584 6.48 -19.87 53.39
N ASN A 585 5.53 -20.81 53.22
CA ASN A 585 5.67 -21.98 52.31
C ASN A 585 4.38 -22.28 51.49
N PHE A 586 3.63 -21.26 51.08
CA PHE A 586 2.43 -21.44 50.24
C PHE A 586 2.82 -21.63 48.76
N CYS A 587 2.43 -22.76 48.16
CA CYS A 587 2.54 -22.95 46.71
C CYS A 587 1.19 -23.33 46.13
N ARG A 588 0.79 -22.58 45.09
CA ARG A 588 -0.45 -22.85 44.36
C ARG A 588 -0.36 -24.16 43.56
N TRP A 589 0.77 -24.39 42.91
CA TRP A 589 1.03 -25.57 42.09
C TRP A 589 2.15 -26.41 42.67
N PRO A 590 1.87 -27.51 43.38
CA PRO A 590 2.90 -28.40 43.93
C PRO A 590 3.78 -29.06 42.86
N ASN A 591 3.20 -29.35 41.68
CA ASN A 591 3.86 -30.03 40.56
C ASN A 591 3.44 -29.42 39.21
N ALA A 592 4.25 -29.57 38.16
CA ALA A 592 3.87 -29.12 36.80
C ALA A 592 2.55 -29.72 36.29
N THR A 593 2.27 -30.98 36.62
CA THR A 593 1.01 -31.65 36.24
C THR A 593 -0.20 -30.99 36.90
N SER A 594 -0.05 -30.42 38.11
CA SER A 594 -1.14 -29.68 38.77
C SER A 594 -1.43 -28.33 38.09
N TYR A 595 -0.42 -27.68 37.51
CA TYR A 595 -0.59 -26.49 36.69
C TYR A 595 -1.30 -26.82 35.37
N LEU A 596 -0.90 -27.91 34.71
CA LEU A 596 -1.51 -28.34 33.46
C LEU A 596 -2.97 -28.77 33.64
N ALA A 597 -3.29 -29.52 34.70
CA ALA A 597 -4.67 -29.94 34.98
C ALA A 597 -5.62 -28.76 35.29
N GLU A 598 -5.07 -27.63 35.75
CA GLU A 598 -5.85 -26.42 36.00
C GLU A 598 -6.11 -25.62 34.70
N ILE A 599 -5.14 -25.60 33.79
CA ILE A 599 -5.26 -24.85 32.51
C ILE A 599 -6.01 -25.65 31.45
N TYR A 600 -5.84 -26.97 31.45
CA TYR A 600 -6.44 -27.91 30.51
C TYR A 600 -7.25 -28.95 31.29
N PRO A 601 -8.45 -28.58 31.80
CA PRO A 601 -9.26 -29.46 32.64
C PRO A 601 -9.90 -30.63 31.86
N ASP A 602 -9.96 -30.53 30.53
CA ASP A 602 -10.55 -31.55 29.65
C ASP A 602 -9.61 -32.76 29.42
N ASP A 603 -8.31 -32.61 29.68
CA ASP A 603 -7.31 -33.66 29.45
C ASP A 603 -7.05 -34.49 30.72
N SER A 604 -6.77 -35.78 30.55
CA SER A 604 -6.58 -36.68 31.68
C SER A 604 -5.21 -36.45 32.36
N PRO A 605 -5.13 -36.51 33.70
CA PRO A 605 -3.87 -36.29 34.42
C PRO A 605 -2.76 -37.30 34.07
N HIS A 606 -3.12 -38.45 33.48
CA HIS A 606 -2.18 -39.47 32.98
C HIS A 606 -1.57 -39.13 31.61
N GLU A 607 -2.19 -38.25 30.81
CA GLU A 607 -1.65 -37.81 29.52
C GLU A 607 -0.45 -36.88 29.70
N PHE A 608 -0.41 -36.09 30.77
CA PHE A 608 0.69 -35.14 31.05
C PHE A 608 1.99 -35.78 31.54
N SER A 609 1.98 -37.06 31.96
CA SER A 609 3.17 -37.73 32.51
C SER A 609 3.98 -38.50 31.47
N ARG A 610 3.47 -38.65 30.25
CA ARG A 610 4.19 -39.29 29.15
C ARG A 610 4.88 -38.22 28.33
N SER A 611 6.22 -38.27 28.28
CA SER A 611 7.09 -37.47 27.40
C SER A 611 6.93 -37.83 25.91
N SER A 612 5.70 -38.05 25.46
CA SER A 612 5.37 -38.43 24.09
C SER A 612 5.27 -37.18 23.22
N PHE A 613 5.77 -37.28 21.99
CA PHE A 613 5.65 -36.24 20.97
C PHE A 613 4.18 -35.80 20.82
N PRO A 614 3.86 -34.50 20.81
CA PRO A 614 2.49 -33.99 20.67
C PRO A 614 1.98 -34.15 19.22
N LEU A 615 1.75 -35.40 18.82
CA LEU A 615 1.42 -35.80 17.45
C LEU A 615 0.06 -35.23 17.01
N THR A 616 -0.92 -35.24 17.89
CA THR A 616 -2.26 -34.74 17.60
C THR A 616 -2.26 -33.24 17.35
N ASP A 617 -1.67 -32.46 18.26
CA ASP A 617 -1.56 -30.99 18.13
C ASP A 617 -0.76 -30.57 16.91
N THR A 618 0.35 -31.27 16.64
CA THR A 618 1.16 -31.00 15.43
C THR A 618 0.37 -31.27 14.16
N LEU A 619 -0.34 -32.41 14.06
CA LEU A 619 -1.17 -32.71 12.90
C LEU A 619 -2.28 -31.66 12.69
N PHE A 620 -3.00 -31.27 13.76
CA PHE A 620 -4.03 -30.23 13.66
C PHE A 620 -3.45 -28.87 13.24
N ALA A 621 -2.29 -28.48 13.79
CA ALA A 621 -1.63 -27.24 13.40
C ALA A 621 -1.26 -27.23 11.91
N PHE A 622 -0.68 -28.31 11.39
CA PHE A 622 -0.34 -28.42 9.96
C PHE A 622 -1.57 -28.51 9.06
N LEU A 623 -2.66 -29.14 9.51
CA LEU A 623 -3.93 -29.15 8.77
C LEU A 623 -4.50 -27.73 8.61
N ILE A 624 -4.47 -26.90 9.67
CA ILE A 624 -4.90 -25.50 9.61
C ILE A 624 -3.99 -24.69 8.68
N VAL A 625 -2.67 -24.90 8.75
CA VAL A 625 -1.71 -24.26 7.84
C VAL A 625 -2.00 -24.63 6.38
N PHE A 626 -2.23 -25.91 6.10
CA PHE A 626 -2.59 -26.38 4.76
C PHE A 626 -3.89 -25.75 4.27
N PHE A 627 -4.92 -25.69 5.12
CA PHE A 627 -6.20 -25.05 4.80
C PHE A 627 -6.02 -23.58 4.40
N ILE A 628 -5.21 -22.81 5.13
CA ILE A 628 -4.94 -21.41 4.78
C ILE A 628 -4.17 -21.30 3.46
N PHE A 629 -3.21 -22.17 3.18
CA PHE A 629 -2.53 -22.17 1.90
C PHE A 629 -3.47 -22.50 0.74
N SER A 630 -4.34 -23.50 0.90
CA SER A 630 -5.38 -23.81 -0.08
C SER A 630 -6.31 -22.60 -0.29
N LEU A 631 -6.72 -21.93 0.79
CA LEU A 631 -7.54 -20.71 0.72
C LEU A 631 -6.84 -19.60 -0.05
N ILE A 632 -5.55 -19.34 0.21
CA ILE A 632 -4.76 -18.34 -0.52
C ILE A 632 -4.74 -18.67 -2.02
N ILE A 633 -4.43 -19.92 -2.37
CA ILE A 633 -4.36 -20.36 -3.77
C ILE A 633 -5.72 -20.18 -4.45
N ILE A 634 -6.81 -20.61 -3.82
CA ILE A 634 -8.18 -20.47 -4.36
C ILE A 634 -8.52 -18.99 -4.55
N LEU A 635 -8.25 -18.13 -3.57
CA LEU A 635 -8.56 -16.70 -3.63
C LEU A 635 -7.76 -15.95 -4.70
N TYR A 636 -6.55 -16.40 -5.03
CA TYR A 636 -5.78 -15.86 -6.15
C TYR A 636 -6.12 -16.52 -7.48
N ALA A 637 -6.71 -17.72 -7.49
CA ALA A 637 -7.24 -18.35 -8.69
C ALA A 637 -8.53 -17.67 -9.16
N VAL A 638 -9.37 -17.21 -8.23
CA VAL A 638 -10.61 -16.49 -8.55
C VAL A 638 -10.27 -15.08 -9.09
N PRO A 639 -10.76 -14.71 -10.29
CA PRO A 639 -10.56 -13.37 -10.82
C PRO A 639 -11.21 -12.34 -9.89
N LYS A 640 -10.38 -11.50 -9.26
CA LYS A 640 -10.86 -10.45 -8.36
C LYS A 640 -11.71 -9.43 -9.14
N PRO A 641 -12.77 -8.88 -8.52
CA PRO A 641 -13.56 -7.83 -9.16
C PRO A 641 -12.66 -6.66 -9.56
N ARG A 642 -12.85 -6.12 -10.78
CA ARG A 642 -11.95 -5.10 -11.36
C ARG A 642 -11.80 -3.84 -10.49
N ASN A 643 -12.85 -3.48 -9.75
CA ASN A 643 -12.84 -2.41 -8.74
C ASN A 643 -11.80 -2.60 -7.64
N LEU A 644 -11.43 -3.85 -7.33
CA LEU A 644 -10.35 -4.18 -6.40
C LEU A 644 -8.99 -4.13 -7.11
N SER A 645 -8.88 -4.67 -8.33
CA SER A 645 -7.61 -4.65 -9.09
C SER A 645 -7.14 -3.24 -9.43
N ASP A 646 -8.04 -2.33 -9.77
CA ASP A 646 -7.68 -0.94 -10.14
C ASP A 646 -7.19 -0.15 -8.93
N LYS A 647 -7.60 -0.55 -7.72
CA LYS A 647 -7.04 -0.02 -6.48
C LYS A 647 -5.58 -0.44 -6.27
N PHE A 648 -5.10 -1.53 -6.87
CA PHE A 648 -3.69 -1.93 -6.74
C PHE A 648 -2.80 -1.40 -7.87
N LYS A 649 -3.38 -1.05 -9.03
CA LYS A 649 -2.65 -0.51 -10.20
C LYS A 649 -1.99 0.85 -9.93
N TYR A 650 -2.64 1.73 -9.18
CA TYR A 650 -2.22 3.12 -9.03
C TYR A 650 -1.86 3.47 -7.58
N ARG A 651 -0.55 3.57 -7.30
CA ARG A 651 -0.02 4.19 -6.09
C ARG A 651 -0.32 5.69 -6.16
N LYS A 652 -1.37 6.16 -5.46
CA LYS A 652 -1.41 7.58 -5.06
C LYS A 652 -0.17 7.78 -4.18
N SER A 653 0.61 8.82 -4.45
CA SER A 653 1.80 9.14 -3.66
C SER A 653 1.40 9.19 -2.18
N ALA A 654 2.26 8.62 -1.34
CA ALA A 654 2.06 8.39 0.09
C ALA A 654 1.95 9.67 0.95
N GLY A 655 1.65 10.83 0.35
CA GLY A 655 1.61 12.12 1.06
C GLY A 655 0.39 12.34 1.94
N LEU A 656 -0.74 11.65 1.68
CA LEU A 656 -1.99 11.89 2.43
C LEU A 656 -2.45 10.69 3.28
N GLU A 657 -1.96 9.47 3.01
CA GLU A 657 -2.34 8.27 3.78
C GLU A 657 -1.60 8.18 5.13
N ASN A 658 -0.47 8.88 5.32
CA ASN A 658 0.26 8.86 6.59
C ASN A 658 -0.44 9.65 7.71
N SER A 659 -1.29 10.64 7.38
CA SER A 659 -2.02 11.43 8.39
C SER A 659 -3.24 10.68 8.96
N ILE A 660 -3.97 9.97 8.09
CA ILE A 660 -5.19 9.24 8.45
C ILE A 660 -4.85 7.90 9.14
N ASN A 661 -3.76 7.23 8.73
CA ASN A 661 -3.35 5.96 9.33
C ASN A 661 -2.70 6.13 10.71
N MET A 662 -2.07 7.27 11.00
CA MET A 662 -1.56 7.56 12.35
C MET A 662 -2.70 7.75 13.35
N HIS A 663 -3.81 8.37 12.93
CA HIS A 663 -5.01 8.52 13.77
C HIS A 663 -5.75 7.20 13.99
N PHE A 664 -5.85 6.34 12.96
CA PHE A 664 -6.53 5.05 13.10
C PHE A 664 -5.73 4.04 13.94
N SER A 665 -4.40 4.05 13.83
CA SER A 665 -3.53 3.21 14.67
C SER A 665 -3.45 3.71 16.12
N LEU A 666 -3.56 5.03 16.35
CA LEU A 666 -3.70 5.59 17.71
C LEU A 666 -5.05 5.22 18.33
N VAL A 667 -6.14 5.25 17.57
CA VAL A 667 -7.49 4.91 18.05
C VAL A 667 -7.60 3.42 18.39
N LEU A 668 -6.98 2.53 17.60
CA LEU A 668 -6.90 1.10 17.92
C LEU A 668 -5.94 0.81 19.10
N PHE A 669 -4.85 1.57 19.24
CA PHE A 669 -3.96 1.47 20.39
C PHE A 669 -4.62 1.99 21.67
N CYS A 670 -5.41 3.07 21.59
CA CYS A 670 -6.23 3.59 22.69
C CYS A 670 -7.40 2.66 23.04
N ALA A 671 -8.02 2.00 22.05
CA ALA A 671 -9.06 1.00 22.28
C ALA A 671 -8.49 -0.28 22.91
N ALA A 672 -7.32 -0.74 22.47
CA ALA A 672 -6.60 -1.86 23.09
C ALA A 672 -6.11 -1.51 24.50
N ALA A 673 -5.61 -0.28 24.72
CA ALA A 673 -5.23 0.21 26.03
C ALA A 673 -6.45 0.38 26.96
N ALA A 674 -7.61 0.76 26.43
CA ALA A 674 -8.86 0.82 27.20
C ALA A 674 -9.38 -0.56 27.59
N VAL A 675 -9.22 -1.58 26.74
CA VAL A 675 -9.59 -2.97 27.05
C VAL A 675 -8.61 -3.59 28.07
N VAL A 676 -7.33 -3.24 28.02
CA VAL A 676 -6.31 -3.65 29.02
C VAL A 676 -6.50 -2.90 30.35
N ALA A 677 -6.89 -1.63 30.31
CA ALA A 677 -7.17 -0.83 31.51
C ALA A 677 -8.42 -1.26 32.29
N ILE A 678 -9.30 -2.06 31.67
CA ILE A 678 -10.49 -2.63 32.33
C ILE A 678 -10.16 -3.96 33.04
N ALA A 679 -8.99 -4.56 32.82
CA ALA A 679 -8.72 -5.95 33.21
C ALA A 679 -7.50 -6.21 34.13
N ALA A 680 -6.78 -5.20 34.64
CA ALA A 680 -5.72 -5.46 35.63
C ALA A 680 -5.57 -4.33 36.67
N PRO A 681 -5.48 -4.68 37.97
CA PRO A 681 -5.01 -3.77 39.00
C PRO A 681 -3.47 -3.75 39.00
N THR A 682 -2.91 -2.62 39.47
CA THR A 682 -1.49 -2.31 39.74
C THR A 682 -0.70 -1.61 38.63
N GLY A 683 -0.12 -0.44 38.96
CA GLY A 683 1.23 -0.12 38.47
C GLY A 683 1.62 1.34 38.27
N GLU A 684 0.81 2.20 37.63
CA GLU A 684 1.28 3.56 37.27
C GLU A 684 0.22 4.63 37.59
N GLU A 685 0.35 5.21 38.79
CA GLU A 685 -0.76 5.83 39.53
C GLU A 685 -0.78 7.37 39.51
N LYS A 686 -0.13 8.06 38.57
CA LYS A 686 -0.07 9.55 38.63
C LYS A 686 -0.90 10.32 37.61
N ASP A 687 -1.08 9.81 36.39
CA ASP A 687 -1.77 10.56 35.32
C ASP A 687 -3.29 10.23 35.23
N HIS A 688 -3.75 9.17 35.92
CA HIS A 688 -5.15 8.69 35.90
C HIS A 688 -5.82 8.64 37.28
N ALA A 689 -5.15 9.13 38.33
CA ALA A 689 -5.62 9.06 39.73
C ALA A 689 -6.92 9.84 40.01
N TRP A 690 -7.31 10.77 39.14
CA TRP A 690 -8.58 11.50 39.27
C TRP A 690 -9.79 10.65 38.84
N ILE A 691 -9.58 9.68 37.94
CA ILE A 691 -10.66 8.82 37.40
C ILE A 691 -11.19 7.87 38.49
N SER A 692 -10.32 7.42 39.41
CA SER A 692 -10.75 6.60 40.56
C SER A 692 -11.62 7.38 41.54
N LYS A 693 -11.48 8.72 41.61
CA LYS A 693 -12.23 9.62 42.50
C LYS A 693 -13.60 10.07 41.98
N ILE A 694 -13.92 9.80 40.70
CA ILE A 694 -15.26 10.08 40.13
C ILE A 694 -16.28 9.10 40.72
N SER A 695 -17.45 9.62 41.10
CA SER A 695 -18.59 8.83 41.56
C SER A 695 -19.01 7.77 40.53
N ALA A 696 -19.70 6.73 41.00
CA ALA A 696 -20.22 5.69 40.11
C ALA A 696 -21.25 6.25 39.09
N GLU A 697 -21.98 7.30 39.46
CA GLU A 697 -22.96 7.98 38.62
C GLU A 697 -22.27 8.84 37.55
N GLY A 698 -21.23 9.60 37.90
CA GLY A 698 -20.41 10.36 36.95
C GLY A 698 -19.72 9.47 35.92
N LYS A 699 -19.19 8.31 36.33
CA LYS A 699 -18.62 7.32 35.41
C LYS A 699 -19.66 6.78 34.42
N LYS A 700 -20.89 6.58 34.87
CA LYS A 700 -22.00 6.13 34.01
C LYS A 700 -22.42 7.21 33.02
N ALA A 701 -22.55 8.47 33.46
CA ALA A 701 -22.89 9.61 32.61
C ALA A 701 -21.82 9.88 31.55
N ILE A 702 -20.53 9.82 31.90
CA ILE A 702 -19.43 9.95 30.93
C ILE A 702 -19.48 8.82 29.90
N LYS A 703 -19.76 7.59 30.33
CA LYS A 703 -19.90 6.43 29.43
C LYS A 703 -21.04 6.62 28.43
N GLU A 704 -22.18 7.17 28.84
CA GLU A 704 -23.31 7.47 27.95
C GLU A 704 -22.98 8.57 26.93
N VAL A 705 -22.30 9.65 27.34
CA VAL A 705 -21.86 10.72 26.42
C VAL A 705 -20.85 10.21 25.39
N VAL A 706 -19.90 9.36 25.82
CA VAL A 706 -18.91 8.76 24.92
C VAL A 706 -19.56 7.83 23.90
N LEU A 707 -20.51 6.99 24.34
CA LEU A 707 -21.21 6.01 23.51
C LEU A 707 -22.26 6.63 22.56
N ASN A 708 -22.62 7.90 22.72
CA ASN A 708 -23.59 8.55 21.85
C ASN A 708 -22.97 8.93 20.49
N GLU A 709 -23.13 8.08 19.46
CA GLU A 709 -22.52 8.29 18.13
C GLU A 709 -23.04 9.51 17.36
N LYS A 710 -24.17 10.11 17.77
CA LYS A 710 -24.81 11.22 17.07
C LYS A 710 -24.28 12.61 17.45
N GLN A 711 -23.41 12.73 18.45
CA GLN A 711 -23.02 14.00 19.07
C GLN A 711 -21.60 14.42 18.64
N ASP A 712 -21.41 15.70 18.31
CA ASP A 712 -20.13 16.21 17.78
C ASP A 712 -19.01 16.08 18.84
N PRO A 713 -17.74 15.82 18.46
CA PRO A 713 -16.65 15.58 19.42
C PRO A 713 -16.41 16.73 20.40
N ILE A 714 -16.63 17.97 19.95
CA ILE A 714 -16.50 19.18 20.77
C ILE A 714 -17.65 19.26 21.78
N GLU A 715 -18.87 18.90 21.37
CA GLU A 715 -20.03 18.86 22.26
C GLU A 715 -19.91 17.74 23.30
N LYS A 716 -19.36 16.58 22.92
CA LYS A 716 -19.01 15.50 23.86
C LYS A 716 -18.00 15.96 24.90
N TRP A 717 -16.97 16.69 24.47
CA TRP A 717 -15.95 17.21 25.37
C TRP A 717 -16.54 18.21 26.38
N ILE A 718 -17.36 19.17 25.91
CA ILE A 718 -18.07 20.13 26.77
C ILE A 718 -19.02 19.43 27.75
N ALA A 719 -19.72 18.38 27.30
CA ALA A 719 -20.61 17.60 28.15
C ALA A 719 -19.84 16.83 29.24
N ILE A 720 -18.69 16.23 28.90
CA ILE A 720 -17.82 15.55 29.88
C ILE A 720 -17.23 16.56 30.86
N GLU A 721 -16.80 17.73 30.39
CA GLU A 721 -16.25 18.79 31.25
C GLU A 721 -17.31 19.33 32.23
N LYS A 722 -18.57 19.45 31.79
CA LYS A 722 -19.71 19.75 32.68
C LYS A 722 -19.92 18.68 33.74
N ILE A 723 -19.88 17.39 33.38
CA ILE A 723 -20.03 16.28 34.34
C ILE A 723 -18.89 16.29 35.36
N ILE A 724 -17.65 16.51 34.92
CA ILE A 724 -16.48 16.60 35.81
C ILE A 724 -16.60 17.83 36.73
N SER A 725 -17.11 18.96 36.23
CA SER A 725 -17.32 20.16 37.04
C SER A 725 -18.39 20.01 38.12
N SER A 726 -19.28 19.00 38.00
CA SER A 726 -20.31 18.68 39.00
C SER A 726 -19.89 17.65 40.07
N GLU A 727 -18.73 16.99 39.92
CA GLU A 727 -18.27 15.90 40.79
C GLU A 727 -17.44 16.36 42.02
N GLY A 728 -17.40 17.68 42.27
CA GLY A 728 -16.73 18.30 43.41
C GLY A 728 -15.36 18.92 43.08
N ASP A 729 -14.95 19.93 43.88
CA ASP A 729 -13.76 20.75 43.61
C ASP A 729 -12.45 19.95 43.59
N ASP A 730 -12.35 18.88 44.38
CA ASP A 730 -11.17 18.02 44.44
C ASP A 730 -10.96 17.21 43.14
N VAL A 731 -12.03 16.76 42.51
CA VAL A 731 -11.98 16.02 41.22
C VAL A 731 -11.67 17.00 40.09
N LYS A 732 -12.29 18.18 40.11
CA LYS A 732 -12.05 19.25 39.14
C LYS A 732 -10.59 19.71 39.15
N LYS A 733 -10.03 19.97 40.33
CA LYS A 733 -8.64 20.41 40.48
C LYS A 733 -7.64 19.34 40.02
N ALA A 734 -7.92 18.06 40.33
CA ALA A 734 -7.09 16.94 39.88
C ALA A 734 -7.18 16.72 38.35
N TYR A 735 -8.35 16.95 37.75
CA TYR A 735 -8.54 16.91 36.29
C TYR A 735 -7.79 18.06 35.60
N GLU A 736 -7.89 19.29 36.11
CA GLU A 736 -7.19 20.47 35.58
C GLU A 736 -5.65 20.31 35.65
N GLU A 737 -5.13 19.80 36.77
CA GLU A 737 -3.68 19.50 36.92
C GLU A 737 -3.20 18.41 35.95
N ALA A 738 -3.98 17.35 35.75
CA ALA A 738 -3.67 16.29 34.79
C ALA A 738 -3.74 16.80 33.34
N HIS A 739 -4.72 17.66 33.04
CA HIS A 739 -4.89 18.28 31.74
C HIS A 739 -3.71 19.18 31.36
N GLU A 740 -3.27 20.05 32.27
CA GLU A 740 -2.10 20.91 32.06
C GLU A 740 -0.79 20.10 31.94
N ARG A 741 -0.61 19.00 32.68
CA ARG A 741 0.55 18.10 32.52
C ARG A 741 0.58 17.38 31.17
N LEU A 742 -0.56 16.89 30.70
CA LEU A 742 -0.67 16.24 29.38
C LEU A 742 -0.46 17.24 28.24
N LYS A 743 -0.98 18.46 28.39
CA LYS A 743 -0.73 19.58 27.49
C LYS A 743 0.75 19.96 27.45
N ALA A 744 1.43 20.02 28.60
CA ALA A 744 2.87 20.25 28.66
C ALA A 744 3.70 19.13 27.99
N LYS A 745 3.37 17.84 28.21
CA LYS A 745 4.00 16.69 27.53
C LYS A 745 3.75 16.72 26.01
N PHE A 746 2.56 17.16 25.59
CA PHE A 746 2.24 17.35 24.17
C PHE A 746 3.03 18.50 23.57
N GLU A 747 3.10 19.64 24.25
CA GLU A 747 3.92 20.80 23.84
C GLU A 747 5.41 20.48 23.80
N GLU A 748 5.91 19.61 24.69
CA GLU A 748 7.29 19.09 24.68
C GLU A 748 7.57 18.19 23.47
N LYS A 749 6.67 17.26 23.13
CA LYS A 749 6.80 16.41 21.92
C LYS A 749 6.60 17.16 20.61
N VAL A 750 5.89 18.29 20.63
CA VAL A 750 5.68 19.16 19.46
C VAL A 750 6.79 20.21 19.30
N LYS A 751 7.71 20.36 20.28
CA LYS A 751 8.75 21.39 20.28
C LYS A 751 9.91 21.18 19.29
N ASP A 752 10.06 20.01 18.67
CA ASP A 752 11.18 19.77 17.73
C ASP A 752 10.95 20.16 16.25
N PRO A 753 9.73 20.31 15.71
CA PRO A 753 9.52 20.96 14.41
C PRO A 753 9.02 22.42 14.48
N PHE A 754 8.49 22.87 15.63
CA PHE A 754 7.72 24.12 15.73
C PHE A 754 8.43 25.30 16.42
N ASN A 755 9.69 25.18 16.83
CA ASN A 755 10.43 26.29 17.47
C ASN A 755 11.03 27.33 16.49
N ASN A 756 10.67 27.30 15.20
CA ASN A 756 11.17 28.24 14.21
C ASN A 756 10.37 29.57 14.02
N PRO A 757 9.07 29.73 14.37
CA PRO A 757 8.34 30.95 14.02
C PRO A 757 8.65 32.13 14.96
N ILE A 758 8.94 31.94 16.25
CA ILE A 758 9.26 33.06 17.16
C ILE A 758 10.67 33.62 16.90
N LYS A 759 11.62 32.74 16.55
CA LYS A 759 12.99 33.12 16.17
C LYS A 759 13.00 33.84 14.81
N LYS A 760 12.27 33.29 13.84
CA LYS A 760 12.05 33.90 12.51
C LYS A 760 11.24 35.20 12.59
N PHE A 761 10.28 35.30 13.50
CA PHE A 761 9.53 36.53 13.77
C PHE A 761 10.42 37.63 14.35
N ARG A 762 11.33 37.31 15.30
CA ARG A 762 12.31 38.30 15.79
C ARG A 762 13.27 38.76 14.68
N GLU A 763 13.70 37.84 13.83
CA GLU A 763 14.58 38.13 12.69
C GLU A 763 13.91 38.97 11.59
N ILE A 764 12.62 38.77 11.35
CA ILE A 764 11.82 39.57 10.41
C ILE A 764 11.45 40.92 11.03
N SER A 765 11.12 40.95 12.32
CA SER A 765 10.74 42.16 13.03
C SER A 765 11.88 43.19 13.06
N SER A 766 13.14 42.76 13.09
CA SER A 766 14.29 43.68 13.09
C SER A 766 14.40 44.49 11.79
N LYS A 767 13.88 43.94 10.66
CA LYS A 767 13.91 44.54 9.31
C LYS A 767 12.74 45.48 9.02
N LEU A 768 11.78 45.62 9.93
CA LEU A 768 10.59 46.46 9.75
C LEU A 768 10.86 47.93 10.05
N SER A 769 10.11 48.80 9.37
CA SER A 769 10.04 50.24 9.66
C SER A 769 9.55 50.50 11.10
N PRO A 770 9.91 51.64 11.72
CA PRO A 770 9.54 51.93 13.12
C PRO A 770 8.03 51.89 13.36
N ALA A 771 7.25 52.42 12.41
CA ALA A 771 5.78 52.41 12.47
C ALA A 771 5.21 50.99 12.36
N ALA A 772 5.78 50.14 11.49
CA ALA A 772 5.37 48.74 11.39
C ALA A 772 5.72 47.95 12.65
N LYS A 773 6.86 48.22 13.29
CA LYS A 773 7.22 47.60 14.59
C LYS A 773 6.20 47.90 15.68
N THR A 774 5.83 49.16 15.87
CA THR A 774 4.84 49.57 16.87
C THR A 774 3.48 48.93 16.62
N ALA A 775 3.01 48.91 15.36
CA ALA A 775 1.75 48.24 15.00
C ALA A 775 1.79 46.73 15.26
N THR A 776 2.95 46.09 15.05
CA THR A 776 3.11 44.65 15.30
C THR A 776 3.09 44.35 16.80
N GLU A 777 3.71 45.19 17.62
CA GLU A 777 3.71 45.05 19.09
C GLU A 777 2.31 45.24 19.69
N GLU A 778 1.53 46.21 19.18
CA GLU A 778 0.13 46.39 19.57
C GLU A 778 -0.74 45.18 19.23
N VAL A 779 -0.57 44.60 18.03
CA VAL A 779 -1.27 43.38 17.63
C VAL A 779 -0.87 42.20 18.53
N VAL A 780 0.42 42.05 18.85
CA VAL A 780 0.91 41.00 19.76
C VAL A 780 0.33 41.17 21.17
N ALA A 781 0.20 42.40 21.68
CA ALA A 781 -0.42 42.68 22.96
C ALA A 781 -1.91 42.28 22.98
N VAL A 782 -2.66 42.58 21.92
CA VAL A 782 -4.06 42.17 21.77
C VAL A 782 -4.19 40.65 21.68
N VAL A 783 -3.29 39.98 20.96
CA VAL A 783 -3.29 38.51 20.86
C VAL A 783 -3.01 37.85 22.22
N LYS A 784 -2.05 38.40 22.99
CA LYS A 784 -1.68 37.90 24.33
C LYS A 784 -2.71 38.17 25.43
N SER A 785 -3.65 39.10 25.22
CA SER A 785 -4.74 39.37 26.18
C SER A 785 -5.68 38.16 26.34
N ALA A 786 -6.35 37.99 27.49
CA ALA A 786 -7.29 36.88 27.70
C ALA A 786 -8.57 37.04 26.85
N GLY A 787 -9.09 35.93 26.29
CA GLY A 787 -10.36 35.92 25.53
C GLY A 787 -10.33 35.15 24.20
N SER A 788 -11.52 34.87 23.66
CA SER A 788 -11.71 34.07 22.43
C SER A 788 -11.16 34.77 21.16
N PRO A 789 -10.79 34.04 20.10
CA PRO A 789 -10.30 34.63 18.85
C PRO A 789 -11.32 35.56 18.17
N LEU A 790 -12.62 35.27 18.30
CA LEU A 790 -13.71 36.03 17.68
C LEU A 790 -13.88 37.43 18.29
N THR A 791 -13.58 37.61 19.58
CA THR A 791 -13.65 38.92 20.24
C THR A 791 -12.42 39.79 20.01
N LYS A 792 -11.31 39.19 19.56
CA LYS A 792 -10.03 39.90 19.28
C LYS A 792 -9.93 40.40 17.84
N ALA A 793 -10.55 39.71 16.89
CA ALA A 793 -10.49 40.04 15.46
C ALA A 793 -10.90 41.49 15.10
N PRO A 794 -11.94 42.11 15.71
CA PRO A 794 -12.32 43.49 15.41
C PRO A 794 -11.24 44.50 15.83
N LYS A 795 -10.63 44.31 17.01
CA LYS A 795 -9.56 45.19 17.52
C LYS A 795 -8.30 45.12 16.66
N ILE A 796 -7.95 43.92 16.17
CA ILE A 796 -6.83 43.74 15.26
C ILE A 796 -7.12 44.41 13.90
N LYS A 797 -8.36 44.31 13.39
CA LYS A 797 -8.78 45.03 12.17
C LYS A 797 -8.72 46.54 12.35
N GLU A 798 -9.06 47.07 13.52
CA GLU A 798 -9.00 48.50 13.82
C GLU A 798 -7.55 49.02 13.85
N ILE A 799 -6.63 48.30 14.51
CA ILE A 799 -5.20 48.64 14.56
C ILE A 799 -4.60 48.62 13.16
N LEU A 800 -4.87 47.57 12.37
CA LEU A 800 -4.42 47.48 10.99
C LEU A 800 -5.08 48.56 10.11
N GLY A 801 -6.34 48.92 10.37
CA GLY A 801 -7.08 49.94 9.64
C GLY A 801 -6.43 51.33 9.70
N LYS A 802 -5.87 51.70 10.85
CA LYS A 802 -5.21 53.00 11.11
C LYS A 802 -3.83 53.16 10.47
N GLN A 803 -3.26 52.10 9.89
CA GLN A 803 -1.92 52.14 9.28
C GLN A 803 -1.94 52.65 7.83
N THR A 804 -0.85 53.30 7.41
CA THR A 804 -0.63 53.74 6.03
C THR A 804 -0.55 52.55 5.07
N PRO A 805 -0.87 52.73 3.77
CA PRO A 805 -0.86 51.65 2.77
C PRO A 805 0.52 50.99 2.63
N GLU A 806 1.61 51.74 2.83
CA GLU A 806 2.98 51.23 2.80
C GLU A 806 3.26 50.27 3.96
N VAL A 807 2.85 50.63 5.18
CA VAL A 807 2.99 49.78 6.39
C VAL A 807 2.13 48.52 6.29
N LYS A 808 0.92 48.62 5.69
CA LYS A 808 0.06 47.46 5.42
C LYS A 808 0.73 46.45 4.48
N LYS A 809 1.41 46.94 3.45
CA LYS A 809 2.14 46.10 2.48
C LYS A 809 3.33 45.39 3.12
N GLU A 810 4.07 46.06 4.01
CA GLU A 810 5.12 45.44 4.82
C GLU A 810 4.56 44.33 5.74
N LEU A 811 3.46 44.61 6.45
CA LEU A 811 2.82 43.63 7.34
C LEU A 811 2.24 42.43 6.59
N GLU A 812 1.72 42.61 5.37
CA GLU A 812 1.27 41.50 4.51
C GLU A 812 2.44 40.65 4.00
N ALA A 813 3.57 41.25 3.65
CA ALA A 813 4.77 40.51 3.29
C ALA A 813 5.26 39.64 4.47
N VAL A 814 5.27 40.20 5.68
CA VAL A 814 5.58 39.48 6.93
C VAL A 814 4.61 38.33 7.17
N LYS A 815 3.30 38.56 7.01
CA LYS A 815 2.25 37.53 7.15
C LYS A 815 2.48 36.37 6.17
N ASN A 816 2.80 36.68 4.91
CA ASN A 816 3.01 35.68 3.87
C ASN A 816 4.30 34.89 4.06
N GLU A 817 5.34 35.50 4.63
CA GLU A 817 6.62 34.83 4.91
C GLU A 817 6.58 33.94 6.16
N LEU A 818 5.80 34.35 7.17
CA LEU A 818 5.56 33.55 8.39
C LEU A 818 4.53 32.44 8.15
N PHE A 819 3.51 32.70 7.34
CA PHE A 819 2.39 31.79 7.08
C PHE A 819 2.10 31.68 5.57
N PRO A 820 2.97 31.02 4.79
CA PRO A 820 2.85 30.93 3.33
C PRO A 820 1.59 30.17 2.85
N ASN A 821 0.87 29.51 3.76
CA ASN A 821 -0.37 28.79 3.49
C ASN A 821 -1.60 29.39 4.19
N ALA A 822 -1.50 30.56 4.82
CA ALA A 822 -2.59 31.17 5.59
C ALA A 822 -3.86 31.37 4.74
N ASP A 823 -3.73 31.83 3.50
CA ASP A 823 -4.89 32.09 2.64
C ASP A 823 -5.50 30.80 2.08
N LYS A 824 -4.68 29.75 1.88
CA LYS A 824 -5.20 28.39 1.60
C LYS A 824 -6.00 27.82 2.77
N ILE A 825 -5.53 28.03 4.00
CA ILE A 825 -6.20 27.56 5.23
C ILE A 825 -7.47 28.38 5.47
N LYS A 826 -7.42 29.70 5.30
CA LYS A 826 -8.58 30.60 5.37
C LYS A 826 -9.65 30.20 4.36
N ASN A 827 -9.27 29.92 3.12
CA ASN A 827 -10.20 29.48 2.07
C ASN A 827 -10.75 28.07 2.35
N LEU A 828 -9.98 27.18 2.97
CA LEU A 828 -10.44 25.87 3.44
C LEU A 828 -11.42 25.97 4.61
N ILE A 829 -11.23 26.92 5.51
CA ILE A 829 -12.11 27.18 6.65
C ILE A 829 -13.41 27.84 6.17
N LEU A 830 -13.31 28.87 5.32
CA LEU A 830 -14.47 29.56 4.72
C LEU A 830 -15.30 28.63 3.83
N ALA A 831 -14.65 27.72 3.09
CA ALA A 831 -15.34 26.72 2.28
C ALA A 831 -16.03 25.62 3.12
N LYS A 832 -15.63 25.44 4.39
CA LYS A 832 -16.24 24.46 5.30
C LYS A 832 -17.28 25.04 6.26
N LEU A 833 -17.17 26.30 6.63
CA LEU A 833 -18.02 26.92 7.65
C LEU A 833 -19.09 27.87 7.12
N GLY A 834 -19.18 28.10 5.81
CA GLY A 834 -20.28 28.85 5.22
C GLY A 834 -20.35 30.29 5.75
N GLY A 835 -19.47 31.15 5.23
CA GLY A 835 -19.71 32.59 5.14
C GLY A 835 -19.69 33.45 6.42
N ASN A 836 -19.71 32.90 7.63
CA ASN A 836 -19.62 33.69 8.87
C ASN A 836 -18.26 33.62 9.56
#